data_AF-A0A2P5MZA6-F1
#
_entry.id   AF-A0A2P5MZA6-F1
#
_cell.length_a   1.000
_cell.length_b   1.000
_cell.length_c   1.000
_cell.angle_alpha   90.00
_cell.angle_beta   90.00
_cell.angle_gamma   90.00
#
_symmetry.space_group_name_H-M   'P 1'
#
loop_
_entity.id
_entity.type
_entity.pdbx_description
1 polymer ?
#
loop_
_entity_poly.entity_id
_entity_poly.type
_entity_poly.pdbx_seq_one_letter_code
_entity_poly.pdbx_strand_id
1 'polypeptide(L)'
;MRRIISLSVARKKVIKLSAIFAMASVLGMLLTANYIGSLNSDNQPDSTVSSVGHGDVNTLKTALDAWRENYEAKGGNAEVLRLLLGYSKAQSSLYTQGHAQFQLNLKTGEVIFQTKGLDAGQYDLWLIDSLDQPIQSKVDDNALKIGSFAVENGKGGLEAQLERSKLLGFTLNSIVVSKAGQSPLENTVITGAPDLMHKLYYADKPWLTTAMGDFKDIKPDASMPFDFLLPKAAHADTLSDLTPVLGALVAQGRQIFHKETFNGNGRTCETCHRADNNFTIDPNYIMKLPPNDPLFVAETNPALADLENPVLMRKHGLILTNVDGPGIDVFRSVSHTLAMATTIKSELLADGGEFAADETMANATGWSGDGAPGSGSLREFTLGAVAQHMPKTMARNAGVDFRLPTEAELDAVEAYMLSLGRSKDYPVYQLTFNDPLTEAGKDLFDTKTNPKDASGAPILGKTANCNGCHQNAGGRSSSTKANPTRNTGIEQMKIHPARLLKPDMAYDGGFGTSPAFCGADAPDEANCFGDGRFNTTPLIEAADTAPYFHNNAVSTLEEAIAAYNSDAFNTSPGHLSKGTDRTVKLDSTQVVAVASFLRAINALENIRMSDQLDNQARQINNNATAREIARLGREENQDAIQVLKEGVLGNSWQAVLRLERAAYFQNLAQLAPVRALRNSMLNQAMAQKKQARELIASCDPSAIPAATVVVPPAELQYTCREIGL
;
A
#
# COMPACT_ATOMS: atom_id res chain seq x y z
N MET A 1 -62.38 -57.04 -26.65
CA MET A 1 -63.62 -56.31 -26.27
C MET A 1 -63.22 -54.99 -25.65
N ARG A 2 -63.77 -53.88 -26.18
CA ARG A 2 -64.35 -52.70 -25.46
C ARG A 2 -63.65 -52.24 -24.15
N ARG A 3 -63.47 -50.98 -23.80
CA ARG A 3 -63.73 -49.62 -24.35
C ARG A 3 -63.51 -48.71 -23.12
N ILE A 4 -63.01 -47.49 -23.32
CA ILE A 4 -63.26 -46.29 -22.48
C ILE A 4 -62.60 -46.27 -21.09
N ILE A 5 -61.60 -45.41 -20.90
CA ILE A 5 -61.67 -44.12 -20.17
C ILE A 5 -60.39 -43.34 -20.55
N SER A 6 -60.53 -42.48 -21.55
CA SER A 6 -59.65 -41.36 -21.85
C SER A 6 -60.54 -40.13 -21.73
N LEU A 7 -60.30 -39.29 -20.71
CA LEU A 7 -60.74 -37.89 -20.56
C LEU A 7 -60.74 -37.49 -19.07
N SER A 8 -59.55 -37.25 -18.49
CA SER A 8 -59.45 -36.38 -17.29
C SER A 8 -58.11 -35.65 -17.12
N VAL A 9 -57.09 -35.92 -17.94
CA VAL A 9 -55.75 -35.30 -17.75
C VAL A 9 -55.50 -34.08 -18.67
N ALA A 10 -56.36 -33.82 -19.66
CA ALA A 10 -56.16 -32.73 -20.62
C ALA A 10 -56.73 -31.35 -20.23
N ARG A 11 -57.52 -31.24 -19.13
CA ARG A 11 -58.15 -29.96 -18.72
C ARG A 11 -57.40 -29.15 -17.66
N LYS A 12 -56.33 -29.70 -17.05
CA LYS A 12 -55.50 -28.96 -16.06
C LYS A 12 -54.21 -28.34 -16.61
N LYS A 13 -53.84 -28.60 -17.87
CA LYS A 13 -52.65 -28.01 -18.51
C LYS A 13 -52.90 -26.77 -19.35
N VAL A 14 -54.16 -26.44 -19.68
CA VAL A 14 -54.48 -25.27 -20.54
C VAL A 14 -54.76 -23.99 -19.75
N ILE A 15 -55.11 -24.07 -18.46
CA ILE A 15 -55.36 -22.87 -17.62
C ILE A 15 -54.06 -22.29 -17.01
N LYS A 16 -52.94 -23.04 -17.03
CA LYS A 16 -51.64 -22.53 -16.53
C LYS A 16 -50.76 -21.84 -17.58
N LEU A 17 -51.12 -21.91 -18.87
CA LEU A 17 -50.34 -21.30 -19.96
C LEU A 17 -50.84 -19.90 -20.37
N SER A 18 -52.08 -19.53 -20.03
CA SER A 18 -52.63 -18.18 -20.30
C SER A 18 -52.31 -17.14 -19.22
N ALA A 19 -51.86 -17.56 -18.02
CA ALA A 19 -51.38 -16.63 -16.98
C ALA A 19 -49.91 -16.20 -17.18
N ILE A 20 -49.14 -16.96 -17.95
CA ILE A 20 -47.70 -16.68 -18.20
C ILE A 20 -47.53 -15.67 -19.36
N PHE A 21 -48.47 -15.63 -20.31
CA PHE A 21 -48.42 -14.66 -21.42
C PHE A 21 -49.00 -13.27 -21.11
N ALA A 22 -49.83 -13.12 -20.06
CA ALA A 22 -50.33 -11.81 -19.64
C ALA A 22 -49.35 -11.04 -18.71
N MET A 23 -48.39 -11.74 -18.09
CA MET A 23 -47.38 -11.12 -17.22
C MET A 23 -46.13 -10.66 -17.99
N ALA A 24 -45.89 -11.21 -19.19
CA ALA A 24 -44.80 -10.81 -20.08
C ALA A 24 -45.06 -9.48 -20.82
N SER A 25 -46.33 -9.08 -20.98
CA SER A 25 -46.70 -7.87 -21.73
C SER A 25 -46.71 -6.59 -20.89
N VAL A 26 -46.76 -6.69 -19.55
CA VAL A 26 -46.64 -5.54 -18.65
C VAL A 26 -45.17 -5.27 -18.27
N LEU A 27 -44.31 -6.28 -18.32
CA LEU A 27 -42.87 -6.12 -18.09
C LEU A 27 -42.13 -5.52 -19.29
N GLY A 28 -42.67 -5.69 -20.51
CA GLY A 28 -42.09 -5.12 -21.75
C GLY A 28 -42.31 -3.61 -21.95
N MET A 29 -43.29 -2.99 -21.28
CA MET A 29 -43.52 -1.53 -21.37
C MET A 29 -42.91 -0.72 -20.21
N LEU A 30 -42.42 -1.37 -19.15
CA LEU A 30 -41.66 -0.71 -18.07
C LEU A 30 -40.14 -0.66 -18.34
N LEU A 31 -39.66 -1.41 -19.33
CA LEU A 31 -38.23 -1.46 -19.70
C LEU A 31 -37.82 -0.42 -20.76
N THR A 32 -38.77 0.29 -21.38
CA THR A 32 -38.46 1.39 -22.32
C THR A 32 -38.65 2.79 -21.72
N ALA A 33 -39.19 2.91 -20.50
CA ALA A 33 -39.31 4.20 -19.80
C ALA A 33 -38.15 4.47 -18.82
N ASN A 34 -37.39 3.45 -18.42
CA ASN A 34 -36.22 3.60 -17.53
C ASN A 34 -34.89 3.84 -18.27
N TYR A 35 -34.90 4.02 -19.60
CA TYR A 35 -33.69 4.28 -20.38
C TYR A 35 -33.51 5.75 -20.79
N ILE A 36 -34.40 6.66 -20.36
CA ILE A 36 -34.30 8.12 -20.65
C ILE A 36 -34.32 8.97 -19.36
N GLY A 37 -34.41 8.36 -18.16
CA GLY A 37 -34.45 9.07 -16.88
C GLY A 37 -33.13 9.20 -16.12
N SER A 38 -32.01 8.69 -16.64
CA SER A 38 -30.72 8.64 -15.92
C SER A 38 -29.76 9.81 -16.26
N LEU A 39 -30.26 10.90 -16.84
CA LEU A 39 -29.42 12.04 -17.21
C LEU A 39 -29.71 13.34 -16.45
N ASN A 40 -30.57 13.35 -15.44
CA ASN A 40 -30.71 14.52 -14.56
C ASN A 40 -31.39 14.12 -13.23
N SER A 41 -30.61 13.89 -12.18
CA SER A 41 -31.07 14.11 -10.81
C SER A 41 -29.90 14.52 -9.93
N ASP A 42 -29.44 15.75 -10.13
CA ASP A 42 -28.82 16.52 -9.07
C ASP A 42 -29.88 16.96 -8.05
N ASN A 43 -29.46 17.02 -6.79
CA ASN A 43 -30.10 17.64 -5.62
C ASN A 43 -31.15 16.84 -4.83
N GLN A 44 -30.66 15.85 -4.05
CA GLN A 44 -31.00 15.74 -2.62
C GLN A 44 -29.80 15.18 -1.84
N PRO A 45 -29.43 15.75 -0.68
CA PRO A 45 -28.32 15.25 0.13
C PRO A 45 -28.78 14.04 0.93
N ASP A 46 -28.71 12.87 0.31
CA ASP A 46 -28.78 11.63 1.04
C ASP A 46 -27.47 11.51 1.82
N SER A 47 -27.53 11.47 3.15
CA SER A 47 -26.36 11.29 4.02
C SER A 47 -25.82 9.86 3.84
N THR A 48 -25.22 9.62 2.68
CA THR A 48 -24.69 8.33 2.29
C THR A 48 -23.35 8.14 2.98
N VAL A 49 -23.27 7.14 3.87
CA VAL A 49 -21.97 6.60 4.29
C VAL A 49 -21.32 6.04 3.03
N SER A 50 -20.38 6.79 2.46
CA SER A 50 -19.59 6.34 1.30
C SER A 50 -18.85 5.06 1.67
N SER A 51 -18.94 4.05 0.81
CA SER A 51 -18.28 2.78 1.07
C SER A 51 -16.78 2.89 0.80
N VAL A 52 -16.01 2.73 1.87
CA VAL A 52 -14.54 2.74 1.85
C VAL A 52 -13.93 1.36 1.57
N GLY A 53 -14.76 0.30 1.48
CA GLY A 53 -14.27 -1.07 1.26
C GLY A 53 -13.36 -1.50 2.41
N HIS A 54 -12.19 -2.04 2.08
CA HIS A 54 -11.11 -2.35 3.02
C HIS A 54 -10.46 -1.14 3.69
N GLY A 55 -10.70 0.08 3.19
CA GLY A 55 -10.18 1.29 3.81
C GLY A 55 -10.80 1.55 5.18
N ASP A 56 -10.02 2.18 6.07
CA ASP A 56 -10.46 2.66 7.37
C ASP A 56 -10.01 4.11 7.62
N VAL A 57 -10.99 4.97 7.89
CA VAL A 57 -10.77 6.39 8.17
C VAL A 57 -9.94 6.58 9.45
N ASN A 58 -10.12 5.73 10.45
CA ASN A 58 -9.34 5.83 11.70
C ASN A 58 -7.88 5.45 11.48
N THR A 59 -7.63 4.49 10.59
CA THR A 59 -6.28 4.12 10.16
C THR A 59 -5.58 5.30 9.50
N LEU A 60 -6.25 6.00 8.57
CA LEU A 60 -5.69 7.20 7.94
C LEU A 60 -5.42 8.33 8.94
N LYS A 61 -6.32 8.57 9.91
CA LYS A 61 -6.11 9.55 10.98
C LYS A 61 -4.89 9.21 11.85
N THR A 62 -4.77 7.94 12.23
CA THR A 62 -3.62 7.45 13.01
C THR A 62 -2.31 7.65 12.23
N ALA A 63 -2.34 7.41 10.92
CA ALA A 63 -1.19 7.64 10.03
C ALA A 63 -0.81 9.13 9.98
N LEU A 64 -1.78 10.03 9.88
CA LEU A 64 -1.55 11.48 9.90
C LEU A 64 -0.94 11.94 11.24
N ASP A 65 -1.44 11.42 12.36
CA ASP A 65 -0.93 11.76 13.68
C ASP A 65 0.53 11.33 13.83
N ALA A 66 0.86 10.09 13.43
CA ALA A 66 2.23 9.57 13.47
C ALA A 66 3.16 10.30 12.49
N TRP A 67 2.68 10.63 11.30
CA TRP A 67 3.42 11.43 10.33
C TRP A 67 3.74 12.82 10.90
N ARG A 68 2.76 13.49 11.53
CA ARG A 68 2.92 14.82 12.12
C ARG A 68 4.00 14.83 13.18
N GLU A 69 3.97 13.88 14.11
CA GLU A 69 5.00 13.77 15.15
C GLU A 69 6.40 13.61 14.54
N ASN A 70 6.52 12.81 13.47
CA ASN A 70 7.79 12.63 12.78
C ASN A 70 8.26 13.89 12.05
N TYR A 71 7.34 14.55 11.36
CA TYR A 71 7.59 15.78 10.60
C TYR A 71 8.07 16.90 11.53
N GLU A 72 7.40 17.07 12.67
CA GLU A 72 7.75 18.09 13.67
C GLU A 72 9.07 17.79 14.37
N ALA A 73 9.36 16.52 14.67
CA ALA A 73 10.65 16.10 15.23
C ALA A 73 11.85 16.42 14.31
N LYS A 74 11.62 16.51 12.99
CA LYS A 74 12.63 16.85 11.97
C LYS A 74 12.71 18.35 11.67
N GLY A 75 12.08 19.19 12.49
CA GLY A 75 12.09 20.64 12.33
C GLY A 75 11.14 21.15 11.24
N GLY A 76 10.22 20.32 10.75
CA GLY A 76 9.00 20.81 10.11
C GLY A 76 8.11 21.46 11.17
N ASN A 77 7.31 22.45 10.80
CA ASN A 77 6.33 23.04 11.71
C ASN A 77 5.29 23.84 10.92
N ALA A 78 4.37 24.47 11.67
CA ALA A 78 3.38 25.42 11.18
C ALA A 78 3.95 26.51 10.25
N GLU A 79 5.20 26.93 10.44
CA GLU A 79 5.87 27.98 9.67
C GLU A 79 6.74 27.47 8.53
N VAL A 80 7.33 26.27 8.63
CA VAL A 80 8.33 25.78 7.67
C VAL A 80 7.87 24.51 6.97
N LEU A 81 7.57 24.63 5.67
CA LEU A 81 7.37 23.50 4.75
C LEU A 81 8.73 22.91 4.37
N ARG A 82 8.89 21.58 4.45
CA ARG A 82 10.07 20.84 4.00
C ARG A 82 9.68 19.79 2.96
N LEU A 83 10.37 19.74 1.83
CA LEU A 83 10.13 18.77 0.77
C LEU A 83 11.45 18.17 0.26
N LEU A 84 11.36 16.93 -0.22
CA LEU A 84 12.43 16.26 -0.96
C LEU A 84 12.14 16.34 -2.47
N LEU A 85 13.20 16.38 -3.27
CA LEU A 85 13.12 16.32 -4.73
C LEU A 85 14.13 15.30 -5.26
N GLY A 86 13.83 14.70 -6.40
CA GLY A 86 14.73 13.78 -7.09
C GLY A 86 14.32 13.48 -8.54
N TYR A 87 15.00 12.53 -9.16
CA TYR A 87 14.75 12.13 -10.55
C TYR A 87 13.40 11.45 -10.71
N SER A 88 12.62 11.84 -11.73
CA SER A 88 11.34 11.21 -12.04
C SER A 88 11.34 10.66 -13.46
N LYS A 89 11.25 9.34 -13.64
CA LYS A 89 11.15 8.73 -14.98
C LYS A 89 9.94 9.22 -15.79
N ALA A 90 8.86 9.62 -15.10
CA ALA A 90 7.64 10.11 -15.72
C ALA A 90 7.68 11.60 -16.08
N GLN A 91 8.58 12.39 -15.48
CA GLN A 91 8.58 13.85 -15.59
C GLN A 91 9.93 14.46 -16.01
N SER A 92 11.04 13.84 -15.64
CA SER A 92 12.39 14.31 -15.96
C SER A 92 12.77 13.99 -17.40
N SER A 93 13.33 14.98 -18.07
CA SER A 93 13.83 14.90 -19.46
C SER A 93 15.12 14.09 -19.60
N LEU A 94 15.92 14.04 -18.53
CA LEU A 94 17.22 13.38 -18.48
C LEU A 94 17.38 12.65 -17.15
N TYR A 95 18.00 11.47 -17.21
CA TYR A 95 18.37 10.72 -16.03
C TYR A 95 19.46 11.45 -15.22
N THR A 96 19.36 11.40 -13.90
CA THR A 96 20.32 11.98 -12.97
C THR A 96 20.27 11.26 -11.62
N GLN A 97 21.38 11.30 -10.88
CA GLN A 97 21.46 10.87 -9.46
C GLN A 97 21.14 12.04 -8.50
N GLY A 98 20.71 13.18 -9.06
CA GLY A 98 20.37 14.38 -8.33
C GLY A 98 19.24 14.17 -7.32
N HIS A 99 19.45 14.68 -6.12
CA HIS A 99 18.42 14.83 -5.10
C HIS A 99 18.56 16.20 -4.43
N ALA A 100 17.47 16.69 -3.85
CA ALA A 100 17.49 17.98 -3.17
C ALA A 100 16.54 18.03 -1.97
N GLN A 101 16.83 18.97 -1.09
CA GLN A 101 15.96 19.41 0.00
C GLN A 101 15.52 20.83 -0.28
N PHE A 102 14.22 21.06 -0.15
CA PHE A 102 13.60 22.37 -0.26
C PHE A 102 12.94 22.75 1.06
N GLN A 103 13.12 23.99 1.50
CA GLN A 103 12.47 24.56 2.66
C GLN A 103 11.82 25.89 2.27
N LEU A 104 10.58 26.10 2.70
CA LEU A 104 9.87 27.36 2.56
C LEU A 104 9.30 27.77 3.91
N ASN A 105 9.73 28.92 4.41
CA ASN A 105 9.11 29.57 5.55
C ASN A 105 7.86 30.34 5.08
N LEU A 106 6.67 29.85 5.43
CA LEU A 106 5.36 30.42 5.06
C LEU A 106 5.07 31.76 5.76
N LYS A 107 5.86 32.12 6.78
CA LYS A 107 5.78 33.40 7.47
C LYS A 107 6.56 34.48 6.77
N THR A 108 7.84 34.17 6.53
CA THR A 108 8.80 35.15 6.04
C THR A 108 8.88 35.15 4.52
N GLY A 109 8.56 34.03 3.86
CA GLY A 109 8.80 33.80 2.44
C GLY A 109 10.23 33.33 2.14
N GLU A 110 11.04 33.04 3.16
CA GLU A 110 12.41 32.56 3.00
C GLU A 110 12.40 31.16 2.35
N VAL A 111 13.19 31.00 1.29
CA VAL A 111 13.40 29.74 0.58
C VAL A 111 14.84 29.30 0.75
N ILE A 112 15.04 28.06 1.18
CA ILE A 112 16.35 27.40 1.23
C ILE A 112 16.25 26.13 0.38
N PHE A 113 17.09 26.06 -0.64
CA PHE A 113 17.21 24.90 -1.52
C PHE A 113 18.65 24.40 -1.51
N GLN A 114 18.82 23.08 -1.36
CA GLN A 114 20.12 22.42 -1.35
C GLN A 114 20.06 21.14 -2.16
N THR A 115 21.01 20.93 -3.06
CA THR A 115 21.05 19.75 -3.93
C THR A 115 22.39 19.06 -3.92
N LYS A 116 22.36 17.74 -4.15
CA LYS A 116 23.52 16.87 -4.33
C LYS A 116 23.30 15.95 -5.53
N GLY A 117 24.36 15.52 -6.20
CA GLY A 117 24.31 14.49 -7.26
C GLY A 117 23.92 15.00 -8.65
N LEU A 118 23.74 16.31 -8.84
CA LEU A 118 23.55 16.92 -10.17
C LEU A 118 24.89 17.12 -10.88
N ASP A 119 24.87 17.10 -12.21
CA ASP A 119 26.04 17.44 -13.02
C ASP A 119 26.45 18.91 -12.82
N ALA A 120 27.73 19.22 -13.08
CA ALA A 120 28.21 20.59 -13.02
C ALA A 120 27.51 21.46 -14.08
N GLY A 121 26.99 22.61 -13.67
CA GLY A 121 26.21 23.46 -14.58
C GLY A 121 25.43 24.57 -13.88
N GLN A 122 24.63 25.27 -14.66
CA GLN A 122 23.69 26.29 -14.19
C GLN A 122 22.26 25.77 -14.28
N TYR A 123 21.48 25.99 -13.23
CA TYR A 123 20.13 25.47 -13.07
C TYR A 123 19.19 26.56 -12.57
N ASP A 124 17.90 26.36 -12.82
CA ASP A 124 16.82 27.23 -12.36
C ASP A 124 15.88 26.44 -11.45
N LEU A 125 15.45 27.05 -10.34
CA LEU A 125 14.45 26.52 -9.42
C LEU A 125 13.09 27.16 -9.68
N TRP A 126 12.05 26.35 -9.79
CA TRP A 126 10.69 26.77 -10.13
C TRP A 126 9.66 26.21 -9.17
N LEU A 127 8.62 27.00 -8.89
CA LEU A 127 7.35 26.51 -8.34
C LEU A 127 6.35 26.36 -9.47
N ILE A 128 5.57 25.30 -9.47
CA ILE A 128 4.58 24.99 -10.51
C ILE A 128 3.18 24.88 -9.89
N ASP A 129 2.22 25.55 -10.53
CA ASP A 129 0.78 25.38 -10.32
C ASP A 129 0.15 24.69 -11.54
N SER A 130 -0.54 23.58 -11.28
CA SER A 130 -1.11 22.68 -12.29
C SER A 130 -2.61 22.91 -12.56
N LEU A 131 -3.28 23.80 -11.82
CA LEU A 131 -4.71 24.13 -11.98
C LEU A 131 -5.66 22.91 -12.05
N ASP A 132 -5.42 21.87 -11.24
CA ASP A 132 -6.15 20.60 -11.22
C ASP A 132 -6.16 19.82 -12.55
N GLN A 133 -5.29 20.16 -13.49
CA GLN A 133 -5.09 19.39 -14.70
C GLN A 133 -4.18 18.17 -14.45
N PRO A 134 -4.15 17.17 -15.34
CA PRO A 134 -3.10 16.15 -15.33
C PRO A 134 -1.72 16.82 -15.24
N ILE A 135 -0.80 16.28 -14.43
CA ILE A 135 0.49 16.92 -14.07
C ILE A 135 1.34 17.40 -15.27
N GLN A 136 1.11 16.87 -16.47
CA GLN A 136 1.80 17.29 -17.71
C GLN A 136 1.08 18.34 -18.57
N SER A 137 -0.06 18.86 -18.12
CA SER A 137 -0.88 19.76 -18.93
C SER A 137 -0.22 21.14 -19.00
N LYS A 138 0.38 21.40 -20.17
CA LYS A 138 1.11 22.61 -20.55
C LYS A 138 0.39 23.91 -20.16
N VAL A 139 0.89 24.61 -19.15
CA VAL A 139 0.67 26.06 -19.00
C VAL A 139 1.96 26.70 -18.47
N ASP A 140 2.83 27.17 -19.38
CA ASP A 140 4.03 27.96 -19.00
C ASP A 140 3.65 29.21 -18.19
N ASP A 141 2.40 29.70 -18.29
CA ASP A 141 1.90 30.87 -17.57
C ASP A 141 1.76 30.65 -16.04
N ASN A 142 1.90 29.42 -15.55
CA ASN A 142 1.74 29.06 -14.12
C ASN A 142 3.01 28.50 -13.46
N ALA A 143 4.18 28.84 -14.02
CA ALA A 143 5.48 28.53 -13.44
C ALA A 143 6.14 29.79 -12.88
N LEU A 144 6.53 29.78 -11.61
CA LEU A 144 7.28 30.87 -10.98
C LEU A 144 8.75 30.49 -10.81
N LYS A 145 9.65 31.17 -11.52
CA LYS A 145 11.09 31.07 -11.28
C LYS A 145 11.44 31.72 -9.94
N ILE A 146 12.02 30.95 -9.03
CA ILE A 146 12.52 31.44 -7.75
C ILE A 146 13.89 32.09 -7.92
N GLY A 147 14.76 31.43 -8.68
CA GLY A 147 16.13 31.88 -8.90
C GLY A 147 16.98 30.88 -9.66
N SER A 148 18.20 31.28 -9.96
CA SER A 148 19.21 30.47 -10.64
C SER A 148 20.33 30.12 -9.66
N PHE A 149 20.91 28.93 -9.80
CA PHE A 149 22.03 28.48 -8.98
C PHE A 149 23.04 27.66 -9.77
N ALA A 150 24.28 27.65 -9.29
CA ALA A 150 25.37 26.85 -9.83
C ALA A 150 25.49 25.52 -9.09
N VAL A 151 25.85 24.46 -9.82
CA VAL A 151 26.27 23.19 -9.26
C VAL A 151 27.75 23.00 -9.54
N GLU A 152 28.52 22.79 -8.47
CA GLU A 152 29.96 22.50 -8.52
C GLU A 152 30.26 21.29 -7.65
N ASN A 153 31.08 20.36 -8.15
CA ASN A 153 31.41 19.11 -7.45
C ASN A 153 30.17 18.32 -6.98
N GLY A 154 29.12 18.34 -7.81
CA GLY A 154 27.86 17.69 -7.53
C GLY A 154 27.04 18.30 -6.39
N LYS A 155 27.33 19.53 -5.96
CA LYS A 155 26.58 20.25 -4.92
C LYS A 155 26.15 21.62 -5.41
N GLY A 156 24.96 22.04 -5.03
CA GLY A 156 24.44 23.37 -5.32
C GLY A 156 23.43 23.81 -4.27
N GLY A 157 23.06 25.09 -4.31
CA GLY A 157 22.04 25.62 -3.42
C GLY A 157 21.58 27.01 -3.83
N LEU A 158 20.41 27.39 -3.31
CA LEU A 158 19.80 28.69 -3.51
C LEU A 158 19.16 29.14 -2.19
N GLU A 159 19.48 30.35 -1.78
CA GLU A 159 18.71 31.08 -0.77
C GLU A 159 17.99 32.23 -1.46
N ALA A 160 16.67 32.31 -1.28
CA ALA A 160 15.84 33.28 -1.96
C ALA A 160 14.71 33.78 -1.05
N GLN A 161 14.07 34.86 -1.48
CA GLN A 161 12.98 35.50 -0.76
C GLN A 161 11.76 35.58 -1.68
N LEU A 162 10.69 34.86 -1.33
CA LEU A 162 9.42 34.92 -2.04
C LEU A 162 8.72 36.25 -1.78
N GLU A 163 8.14 36.80 -2.84
CA GLU A 163 7.30 37.99 -2.79
C GLU A 163 5.83 37.58 -2.89
N ARG A 164 5.04 37.90 -1.87
CA ARG A 164 3.61 37.54 -1.79
C ARG A 164 2.79 38.00 -2.99
N SER A 165 3.08 39.19 -3.50
CA SER A 165 2.38 39.78 -4.65
C SER A 165 2.51 38.96 -5.93
N LYS A 166 3.61 38.21 -6.10
CA LYS A 166 3.86 37.36 -7.28
C LYS A 166 3.11 36.03 -7.23
N LEU A 167 2.46 35.75 -6.11
CA LEU A 167 1.85 34.46 -5.81
C LEU A 167 0.34 34.55 -5.65
N LEU A 168 -0.27 35.72 -5.85
CA LEU A 168 -1.73 35.87 -5.74
C LEU A 168 -2.45 34.87 -6.67
N GLY A 169 -3.20 33.93 -6.08
CA GLY A 169 -3.92 32.88 -6.80
C GLY A 169 -3.09 31.66 -7.17
N PHE A 170 -1.84 31.57 -6.72
CA PHE A 170 -0.94 30.45 -6.98
C PHE A 170 -1.08 29.34 -5.94
N THR A 171 -1.17 28.09 -6.39
CA THR A 171 -1.16 26.87 -5.57
C THR A 171 0.07 26.03 -5.89
N LEU A 172 0.90 25.74 -4.88
CA LEU A 172 2.11 24.94 -5.01
C LEU A 172 1.76 23.46 -5.20
N ASN A 173 1.79 22.98 -6.44
CA ASN A 173 1.60 21.55 -6.72
C ASN A 173 2.92 20.80 -6.82
N SER A 174 3.94 21.41 -7.45
CA SER A 174 5.27 20.80 -7.52
C SER A 174 6.38 21.83 -7.56
N ILE A 175 7.59 21.35 -7.28
CA ILE A 175 8.84 22.10 -7.35
C ILE A 175 9.70 21.42 -8.40
N VAL A 176 10.21 22.20 -9.35
CA VAL A 176 10.99 21.70 -10.46
C VAL A 176 12.35 22.39 -10.51
N VAL A 177 13.38 21.60 -10.80
CA VAL A 177 14.69 22.11 -11.23
C VAL A 177 14.85 21.82 -12.71
N SER A 178 15.17 22.86 -13.48
CA SER A 178 15.54 22.74 -14.91
C SER A 178 16.96 23.24 -15.15
N LYS A 179 17.53 22.94 -16.33
CA LYS A 179 18.76 23.63 -16.75
C LYS A 179 18.46 25.11 -16.96
N ALA A 180 19.43 25.97 -16.64
CA ALA A 180 19.24 27.42 -16.68
C ALA A 180 18.77 27.91 -18.06
N GLY A 181 17.75 28.76 -18.06
CA GLY A 181 17.17 29.34 -19.28
C GLY A 181 16.27 28.39 -20.09
N GLN A 182 15.99 27.19 -19.59
CA GLN A 182 15.05 26.25 -20.22
C GLN A 182 13.73 26.20 -19.46
N SER A 183 12.62 25.98 -20.19
CA SER A 183 11.30 25.81 -19.57
C SER A 183 11.32 24.63 -18.58
N PRO A 184 10.75 24.79 -17.37
CA PRO A 184 10.62 23.71 -16.41
C PRO A 184 9.66 22.62 -16.87
N LEU A 185 8.83 22.84 -17.89
CA LEU A 185 7.89 21.83 -18.38
C LEU A 185 8.52 20.90 -19.43
N GLU A 186 9.51 21.38 -20.17
CA GLU A 186 10.16 20.62 -21.23
C GLU A 186 11.48 19.97 -20.77
N ASN A 187 12.17 20.59 -19.79
CA ASN A 187 13.51 20.19 -19.39
C ASN A 187 13.66 20.03 -17.86
N THR A 188 12.67 19.39 -17.22
CA THR A 188 12.75 18.95 -15.83
C THR A 188 13.96 18.05 -15.64
N VAL A 189 14.73 18.29 -14.56
CA VAL A 189 15.86 17.47 -14.12
C VAL A 189 15.48 16.70 -12.87
N ILE A 190 15.08 17.40 -11.81
CA ILE A 190 14.53 16.82 -10.58
C ILE A 190 13.24 17.53 -10.19
N THR A 191 12.35 16.80 -9.51
CA THR A 191 11.02 17.27 -9.12
C THR A 191 10.62 16.71 -7.75
N GLY A 192 9.67 17.36 -7.09
CA GLY A 192 9.04 16.90 -5.85
C GLY A 192 7.78 17.71 -5.54
N ALA A 193 6.90 17.16 -4.70
CA ALA A 193 5.58 17.73 -4.42
C ALA A 193 5.15 17.52 -2.96
N PRO A 194 4.30 18.39 -2.38
CA PRO A 194 3.62 18.09 -1.12
C PRO A 194 2.73 16.83 -1.25
N ASP A 195 2.93 15.86 -0.37
CA ASP A 195 2.05 14.69 -0.24
C ASP A 195 0.74 15.01 0.50
N LEU A 196 -0.19 14.04 0.55
CA LEU A 196 -1.45 14.19 1.27
C LEU A 196 -1.25 14.61 2.73
N MET A 197 -0.23 14.08 3.42
CA MET A 197 -0.02 14.33 4.83
C MET A 197 0.44 15.76 5.09
N HIS A 198 1.30 16.32 4.24
CA HIS A 198 1.60 17.75 4.24
C HIS A 198 0.33 18.57 4.05
N LYS A 199 -0.48 18.24 3.04
CA LYS A 199 -1.72 18.97 2.71
C LYS A 199 -2.70 18.97 3.88
N LEU A 200 -2.93 17.82 4.53
CA LEU A 200 -3.81 17.71 5.70
C LEU A 200 -3.25 18.44 6.93
N TYR A 201 -1.94 18.33 7.19
CA TYR A 201 -1.31 18.99 8.33
C TYR A 201 -1.40 20.51 8.28
N TYR A 202 -1.18 21.08 7.10
CA TYR A 202 -1.29 22.52 6.92
C TYR A 202 -2.74 22.99 6.81
N ALA A 203 -3.67 22.16 6.32
CA ALA A 203 -5.10 22.50 6.26
C ALA A 203 -5.74 22.73 7.65
N ASP A 204 -5.29 22.01 8.69
CA ASP A 204 -5.82 22.09 10.05
C ASP A 204 -5.28 23.27 10.88
N LYS A 205 -4.48 24.17 10.29
CA LYS A 205 -3.86 25.26 11.05
C LYS A 205 -4.80 26.46 11.25
N PRO A 206 -4.89 27.05 12.46
CA PRO A 206 -5.95 27.97 12.87
C PRO A 206 -6.16 29.22 12.01
N TRP A 207 -5.14 29.65 11.27
CA TRP A 207 -5.25 30.82 10.39
C TRP A 207 -6.10 30.56 9.13
N LEU A 208 -6.36 29.29 8.78
CA LEU A 208 -7.24 28.90 7.67
C LEU A 208 -8.72 28.93 8.07
N THR A 209 -9.03 28.86 9.36
CA THR A 209 -10.41 28.79 9.90
C THR A 209 -11.01 30.13 10.31
N THR A 210 -10.26 31.25 10.26
CA THR A 210 -10.71 32.57 10.75
C THR A 210 -11.67 33.32 9.82
N ALA A 211 -12.36 32.63 8.90
CA ALA A 211 -13.32 33.26 7.98
C ALA A 211 -14.78 33.15 8.40
N MET A 212 -15.11 32.61 9.58
CA MET A 212 -16.51 32.51 10.04
C MET A 212 -16.65 32.71 11.55
N GLY A 213 -16.93 33.95 11.98
CA GLY A 213 -17.36 34.25 13.35
C GLY A 213 -17.23 35.73 13.72
N ASP A 214 -18.34 36.45 13.66
CA ASP A 214 -18.59 37.83 14.14
C ASP A 214 -17.67 38.97 13.64
N PHE A 215 -18.22 39.75 12.72
CA PHE A 215 -17.70 41.07 12.36
C PHE A 215 -17.99 42.07 13.50
N LYS A 216 -17.05 42.19 14.44
CA LYS A 216 -16.69 43.43 15.15
C LYS A 216 -15.48 43.13 16.04
N ASP A 217 -14.35 43.77 15.71
CA ASP A 217 -13.12 43.84 16.50
C ASP A 217 -12.19 42.60 16.53
N ILE A 218 -11.68 42.18 15.37
CA ILE A 218 -10.41 41.41 15.30
C ILE A 218 -9.38 42.24 14.54
N LYS A 219 -8.25 42.54 15.22
CA LYS A 219 -7.05 43.13 14.61
C LYS A 219 -6.46 42.13 13.59
N PRO A 220 -5.93 42.59 12.44
CA PRO A 220 -5.53 41.73 11.32
C PRO A 220 -4.15 41.09 11.53
N ASP A 221 -3.95 40.36 12.61
CA ASP A 221 -2.64 39.77 12.93
C ASP A 221 -2.83 38.33 13.41
N ALA A 222 -2.73 37.37 12.47
CA ALA A 222 -2.29 35.98 12.69
C ALA A 222 -2.52 35.04 11.47
N SER A 223 -2.60 35.52 10.22
CA SER A 223 -2.45 34.63 9.05
C SER A 223 -1.05 34.72 8.47
N MET A 224 -0.47 33.55 8.18
CA MET A 224 0.88 33.45 7.62
C MET A 224 0.85 34.03 6.20
N PRO A 225 1.74 34.96 5.82
CA PRO A 225 1.66 35.66 4.55
C PRO A 225 1.61 34.78 3.29
N PHE A 226 2.04 33.52 3.35
CA PHE A 226 2.11 32.58 2.22
C PHE A 226 1.34 31.26 2.45
N ASP A 227 0.40 31.23 3.40
CA ASP A 227 -0.44 30.05 3.67
C ASP A 227 -1.27 29.58 2.47
N PHE A 228 -1.79 30.52 1.69
CA PHE A 228 -2.60 30.28 0.50
C PHE A 228 -1.88 29.48 -0.59
N LEU A 229 -0.53 29.38 -0.52
CA LEU A 229 0.26 28.60 -1.47
C LEU A 229 0.03 27.11 -1.34
N LEU A 230 -0.34 26.62 -0.15
CA LEU A 230 -0.37 25.19 0.06
C LEU A 230 -1.68 24.61 -0.48
N PRO A 231 -1.61 23.56 -1.33
CA PRO A 231 -2.80 22.88 -1.80
C PRO A 231 -3.52 22.29 -0.60
N LYS A 232 -4.83 22.45 -0.58
CA LYS A 232 -5.68 21.81 0.41
C LYS A 232 -6.09 20.46 -0.13
N ALA A 233 -6.11 19.46 0.74
CA ALA A 233 -6.74 18.19 0.38
C ALA A 233 -8.19 18.48 -0.02
N ALA A 234 -8.64 17.90 -1.13
CA ALA A 234 -10.02 18.06 -1.59
C ALA A 234 -10.98 17.78 -0.42
N HIS A 235 -11.93 18.69 -0.19
CA HIS A 235 -12.95 18.63 0.86
C HIS A 235 -12.50 18.95 2.31
N ALA A 236 -11.24 19.34 2.58
CA ALA A 236 -10.76 19.66 3.94
C ALA A 236 -11.21 21.03 4.49
N ASP A 237 -11.85 21.88 3.69
CA ASP A 237 -12.03 23.31 3.96
C ASP A 237 -13.07 23.69 5.04
N THR A 238 -13.93 22.78 5.50
CA THR A 238 -15.20 23.22 6.12
C THR A 238 -15.64 22.52 7.40
N LEU A 239 -14.85 21.64 8.03
CA LEU A 239 -15.35 20.82 9.14
C LEU A 239 -14.39 20.70 10.33
N SER A 240 -14.92 20.90 11.53
CA SER A 240 -14.24 20.62 12.81
C SER A 240 -14.07 19.12 13.09
N ASP A 241 -14.77 18.27 12.34
CA ASP A 241 -14.57 16.82 12.29
C ASP A 241 -14.19 16.39 10.87
N LEU A 242 -12.94 15.98 10.68
CA LEU A 242 -12.41 15.49 9.40
C LEU A 242 -12.96 14.11 9.00
N THR A 243 -13.70 13.40 9.86
CA THR A 243 -14.18 12.03 9.57
C THR A 243 -14.95 11.92 8.25
N PRO A 244 -15.98 12.76 7.97
CA PRO A 244 -16.76 12.62 6.74
C PRO A 244 -15.93 12.97 5.49
N VAL A 245 -15.04 13.95 5.61
CA VAL A 245 -14.11 14.39 4.56
C VAL A 245 -13.16 13.26 4.18
N LEU A 246 -12.46 12.72 5.17
CA LEU A 246 -11.51 11.64 4.97
C LEU A 246 -12.22 10.38 4.48
N GLY A 247 -13.43 10.09 4.96
CA GLY A 247 -14.26 9.00 4.44
C GLY A 247 -14.61 9.17 2.96
N ALA A 248 -14.96 10.38 2.52
CA ALA A 248 -15.21 10.68 1.12
C ALA A 248 -13.93 10.55 0.27
N LEU A 249 -12.80 11.06 0.76
CA LEU A 249 -11.51 10.99 0.08
C LEU A 249 -11.03 9.53 -0.09
N VAL A 250 -11.13 8.73 0.97
CA VAL A 250 -10.81 7.29 0.93
C VAL A 250 -11.74 6.56 -0.06
N ALA A 251 -13.04 6.87 -0.06
CA ALA A 251 -13.98 6.26 -0.98
C ALA A 251 -13.70 6.66 -2.45
N GLN A 252 -13.32 7.91 -2.70
CA GLN A 252 -12.88 8.37 -4.02
C GLN A 252 -11.60 7.65 -4.46
N GLY A 253 -10.62 7.55 -3.56
CA GLY A 253 -9.37 6.83 -3.79
C GLY A 253 -9.60 5.37 -4.16
N ARG A 254 -10.51 4.72 -3.44
CA ARG A 254 -10.97 3.37 -3.78
C ARG A 254 -11.56 3.31 -5.18
N GLN A 255 -12.43 4.24 -5.57
CA GLN A 255 -12.99 4.24 -6.93
C GLN A 255 -11.88 4.37 -8.00
N ILE A 256 -10.93 5.27 -7.81
CA ILE A 256 -9.81 5.49 -8.74
C ILE A 256 -8.93 4.24 -8.81
N PHE A 257 -8.50 3.72 -7.66
CA PHE A 257 -7.65 2.52 -7.57
C PHE A 257 -8.27 1.32 -8.30
N HIS A 258 -9.61 1.18 -8.20
CA HIS A 258 -10.34 0.06 -8.78
C HIS A 258 -10.68 0.23 -10.26
N LYS A 259 -10.93 1.47 -10.72
CA LYS A 259 -11.62 1.71 -12.01
C LYS A 259 -10.89 2.64 -12.95
N GLU A 260 -9.98 3.49 -12.48
CA GLU A 260 -9.31 4.43 -13.34
C GLU A 260 -8.21 3.74 -14.15
N THR A 261 -8.27 3.94 -15.47
CA THR A 261 -7.33 3.35 -16.44
C THR A 261 -6.29 4.35 -16.90
N PHE A 262 -6.45 5.62 -16.51
CA PHE A 262 -5.61 6.75 -16.87
C PHE A 262 -5.41 6.84 -18.38
N ASN A 263 -6.50 6.68 -19.15
CA ASN A 263 -6.47 6.64 -20.63
C ASN A 263 -5.41 5.66 -21.19
N GLY A 264 -5.10 4.61 -20.44
CA GLY A 264 -4.06 3.63 -20.75
C GLY A 264 -4.56 2.42 -21.51
N ASN A 265 -3.92 1.28 -21.25
CA ASN A 265 -4.17 -0.02 -21.89
C ASN A 265 -5.34 -0.82 -21.29
N GLY A 266 -6.11 -0.22 -20.38
CA GLY A 266 -7.25 -0.85 -19.70
C GLY A 266 -6.92 -1.49 -18.35
N ARG A 267 -5.64 -1.56 -17.95
CA ARG A 267 -5.26 -1.91 -16.58
C ARG A 267 -5.65 -0.79 -15.61
N THR A 268 -5.85 -1.19 -14.36
CA THR A 268 -6.06 -0.33 -13.17
C THR A 268 -5.13 -0.82 -12.06
N CYS A 269 -5.02 -0.13 -10.92
CA CYS A 269 -4.24 -0.63 -9.78
C CYS A 269 -4.75 -1.99 -9.29
N GLU A 270 -6.07 -2.16 -9.28
CA GLU A 270 -6.76 -3.42 -8.95
C GLU A 270 -6.40 -4.57 -9.91
N THR A 271 -5.81 -4.33 -11.08
CA THR A 271 -5.39 -5.43 -11.98
C THR A 271 -4.35 -6.35 -11.35
N CYS A 272 -3.49 -5.80 -10.50
CA CYS A 272 -2.45 -6.54 -9.78
C CYS A 272 -2.69 -6.56 -8.27
N HIS A 273 -3.32 -5.53 -7.71
CA HIS A 273 -3.58 -5.41 -6.29
C HIS A 273 -5.05 -5.72 -5.97
N ARG A 274 -5.43 -7.00 -6.02
CA ARG A 274 -6.83 -7.44 -5.96
C ARG A 274 -7.40 -7.35 -4.54
N ALA A 275 -8.45 -6.57 -4.34
CA ALA A 275 -9.08 -6.43 -3.03
C ALA A 275 -9.73 -7.73 -2.53
N ASP A 276 -9.99 -8.71 -3.40
CA ASP A 276 -10.46 -10.04 -3.01
C ASP A 276 -9.36 -11.12 -3.03
N ASN A 277 -8.10 -10.68 -2.98
CA ASN A 277 -6.92 -11.54 -2.83
C ASN A 277 -5.78 -10.77 -2.11
N ASN A 278 -6.07 -10.21 -0.94
CA ASN A 278 -5.10 -9.51 -0.09
C ASN A 278 -4.29 -8.40 -0.77
N PHE A 279 -4.89 -7.70 -1.76
CA PHE A 279 -4.22 -6.68 -2.56
C PHE A 279 -2.95 -7.17 -3.28
N THR A 280 -2.95 -8.44 -3.68
CA THR A 280 -1.87 -9.07 -4.45
C THR A 280 -2.43 -10.08 -5.47
N ILE A 281 -1.56 -10.76 -6.20
CA ILE A 281 -1.86 -11.84 -7.12
C ILE A 281 -0.90 -13.01 -6.93
N ASP A 282 -1.43 -14.21 -7.07
CA ASP A 282 -0.69 -15.46 -7.06
C ASP A 282 -1.10 -16.35 -8.25
N PRO A 283 -0.34 -17.40 -8.59
CA PRO A 283 -0.65 -18.27 -9.73
C PRO A 283 -2.04 -18.91 -9.68
N ASN A 284 -2.55 -19.27 -8.48
CA ASN A 284 -3.88 -19.87 -8.34
C ASN A 284 -4.99 -18.85 -8.57
N TYR A 285 -4.79 -17.59 -8.15
CA TYR A 285 -5.70 -16.51 -8.49
C TYR A 285 -5.70 -16.22 -9.99
N ILE A 286 -4.53 -16.04 -10.59
CA ILE A 286 -4.36 -15.75 -12.03
C ILE A 286 -5.03 -16.81 -12.91
N MET A 287 -4.94 -18.08 -12.53
CA MET A 287 -5.56 -19.20 -13.25
C MET A 287 -7.10 -19.09 -13.35
N LYS A 288 -7.75 -18.39 -12.41
CA LYS A 288 -9.21 -18.22 -12.36
C LYS A 288 -9.70 -17.02 -13.20
N LEU A 289 -8.79 -16.13 -13.60
CA LEU A 289 -9.15 -14.90 -14.31
C LEU A 289 -9.65 -15.20 -15.73
N PRO A 290 -10.62 -14.42 -16.23
CA PRO A 290 -11.13 -14.60 -17.58
C PRO A 290 -10.05 -14.23 -18.62
N PRO A 291 -10.04 -14.85 -19.82
CA PRO A 291 -9.01 -14.59 -20.83
C PRO A 291 -8.90 -13.13 -21.31
N ASN A 292 -9.94 -12.31 -21.08
CA ASN A 292 -9.98 -10.89 -21.43
C ASN A 292 -9.66 -9.97 -20.23
N ASP A 293 -9.19 -10.50 -19.10
CA ASP A 293 -8.75 -9.67 -17.99
C ASP A 293 -7.57 -8.76 -18.43
N PRO A 294 -7.55 -7.46 -18.07
CA PRO A 294 -6.47 -6.54 -18.42
C PRO A 294 -5.06 -6.98 -17.96
N LEU A 295 -4.96 -7.90 -16.99
CA LEU A 295 -3.69 -8.53 -16.64
C LEU A 295 -3.04 -9.19 -17.87
N PHE A 296 -3.83 -9.76 -18.77
CA PHE A 296 -3.39 -10.49 -19.97
C PHE A 296 -3.23 -9.59 -21.20
N VAL A 297 -3.12 -8.27 -21.05
CA VAL A 297 -2.99 -7.35 -22.18
C VAL A 297 -1.77 -7.66 -23.05
N ALA A 298 -0.66 -8.12 -22.47
CA ALA A 298 0.54 -8.52 -23.23
C ALA A 298 0.32 -9.77 -24.10
N GLU A 299 -0.64 -10.62 -23.74
CA GLU A 299 -1.00 -11.82 -24.53
C GLU A 299 -1.96 -11.48 -25.68
N THR A 300 -2.70 -10.38 -25.55
CA THR A 300 -3.83 -10.06 -26.43
C THR A 300 -3.59 -8.84 -27.33
N ASN A 301 -2.64 -7.99 -26.98
CA ASN A 301 -2.25 -6.81 -27.76
C ASN A 301 -0.78 -6.91 -28.23
N PRO A 302 -0.52 -7.14 -29.53
CA PRO A 302 0.84 -7.23 -30.06
C PRO A 302 1.73 -6.01 -29.80
N ALA A 303 1.16 -4.80 -29.69
CA ALA A 303 1.93 -3.58 -29.39
C ALA A 303 2.46 -3.54 -27.94
N LEU A 304 2.00 -4.45 -27.10
CA LEU A 304 2.32 -4.57 -25.67
C LEU A 304 2.87 -5.97 -25.33
N ALA A 305 3.32 -6.74 -26.33
CA ALA A 305 3.84 -8.09 -26.10
C ALA A 305 5.01 -8.12 -25.10
N ASP A 306 5.81 -7.06 -25.08
CA ASP A 306 6.97 -6.90 -24.18
C ASP A 306 6.62 -6.20 -22.85
N LEU A 307 5.34 -5.88 -22.59
CA LEU A 307 4.92 -5.27 -21.33
C LEU A 307 5.07 -6.26 -20.16
N GLU A 308 4.94 -7.55 -20.43
CA GLU A 308 5.07 -8.64 -19.45
C GLU A 308 5.70 -9.87 -20.09
N ASN A 309 6.17 -10.79 -19.25
CA ASN A 309 6.41 -12.16 -19.67
C ASN A 309 5.22 -13.05 -19.26
N PRO A 310 4.36 -13.51 -20.20
CA PRO A 310 3.18 -14.31 -19.87
C PRO A 310 3.48 -15.60 -19.10
N VAL A 311 4.64 -16.22 -19.35
CA VAL A 311 5.02 -17.48 -18.67
C VAL A 311 5.32 -17.20 -17.20
N LEU A 312 6.13 -16.19 -16.90
CA LEU A 312 6.48 -15.83 -15.52
C LEU A 312 5.30 -15.24 -14.76
N MET A 313 4.50 -14.39 -15.39
CA MET A 313 3.27 -13.84 -14.83
C MET A 313 2.29 -14.97 -14.45
N ARG A 314 1.99 -15.91 -15.35
CA ARG A 314 1.03 -16.98 -15.07
C ARG A 314 1.53 -18.01 -14.05
N LYS A 315 2.81 -18.41 -14.13
CA LYS A 315 3.34 -19.50 -13.28
C LYS A 315 3.85 -19.04 -11.93
N HIS A 316 4.30 -17.79 -11.83
CA HIS A 316 4.95 -17.27 -10.62
C HIS A 316 4.33 -15.97 -10.11
N GLY A 317 3.33 -15.37 -10.77
CA GLY A 317 2.78 -14.09 -10.34
C GLY A 317 3.79 -12.94 -10.42
N LEU A 318 4.81 -13.07 -11.28
CA LEU A 318 5.87 -12.08 -11.45
C LEU A 318 5.52 -11.08 -12.54
N ILE A 319 5.71 -9.81 -12.22
CA ILE A 319 5.45 -8.66 -13.09
C ILE A 319 6.78 -8.06 -13.52
N LEU A 320 6.88 -7.71 -14.81
CA LEU A 320 8.06 -7.07 -15.38
C LEU A 320 8.12 -5.60 -14.95
N THR A 321 9.25 -5.21 -14.36
CA THR A 321 9.51 -3.83 -13.93
C THR A 321 10.81 -3.30 -14.55
N ASN A 322 10.80 -2.02 -14.93
CA ASN A 322 11.95 -1.30 -15.49
C ASN A 322 12.42 -0.20 -14.53
N VAL A 323 12.62 -0.58 -13.27
CA VAL A 323 13.05 0.32 -12.18
C VAL A 323 14.54 0.70 -12.28
N ASP A 324 15.35 -0.18 -12.86
CA ASP A 324 16.81 0.00 -13.00
C ASP A 324 17.23 0.85 -14.21
N GLY A 325 16.26 1.33 -15.00
CA GLY A 325 16.50 2.12 -16.20
C GLY A 325 16.15 1.40 -17.51
N PRO A 326 16.47 2.01 -18.67
CA PRO A 326 16.12 1.46 -19.97
C PRO A 326 16.88 0.15 -20.28
N GLY A 327 16.16 -0.87 -20.76
CA GLY A 327 16.76 -2.10 -21.29
C GLY A 327 17.09 -3.18 -20.26
N ILE A 328 16.67 -3.01 -19.00
CA ILE A 328 16.82 -4.02 -17.95
C ILE A 328 15.44 -4.37 -17.43
N ASP A 329 15.08 -5.63 -17.63
CA ASP A 329 13.83 -6.21 -17.19
C ASP A 329 14.10 -7.04 -15.95
N VAL A 330 13.75 -6.51 -14.78
CA VAL A 330 13.66 -7.28 -13.54
C VAL A 330 12.22 -7.73 -13.33
N PHE A 331 12.04 -8.81 -12.58
CA PHE A 331 10.74 -9.43 -12.35
C PHE A 331 10.45 -9.41 -10.86
N ARG A 332 9.42 -8.68 -10.47
CA ARG A 332 9.01 -8.55 -9.07
C ARG A 332 7.66 -9.17 -8.82
N SER A 333 7.49 -9.74 -7.63
CA SER A 333 6.20 -10.11 -7.09
C SER A 333 5.40 -8.86 -6.75
N VAL A 334 4.07 -8.99 -6.71
CA VAL A 334 3.21 -7.87 -6.34
C VAL A 334 3.11 -7.80 -4.83
N SER A 335 3.75 -6.81 -4.20
CA SER A 335 3.59 -6.57 -2.76
C SER A 335 2.13 -6.23 -2.44
N HIS A 336 1.59 -6.79 -1.36
CA HIS A 336 0.30 -6.31 -0.85
C HIS A 336 0.39 -4.83 -0.43
N THR A 337 -0.72 -4.10 -0.50
CA THR A 337 -0.81 -2.69 -0.06
C THR A 337 -1.37 -2.53 1.36
N LEU A 338 -1.61 -3.64 2.06
CA LEU A 338 -2.08 -3.62 3.44
C LEU A 338 -1.00 -3.11 4.42
N ALA A 339 -1.45 -2.40 5.46
CA ALA A 339 -0.66 -1.95 6.62
C ALA A 339 0.50 -0.97 6.32
N MET A 340 0.51 -0.34 5.14
CA MET A 340 1.56 0.63 4.76
C MET A 340 1.66 1.79 5.76
N ALA A 341 0.54 2.24 6.34
CA ALA A 341 0.54 3.27 7.38
C ALA A 341 1.48 2.96 8.57
N THR A 342 1.72 1.68 8.86
CA THR A 342 2.59 1.25 9.96
C THR A 342 4.03 1.00 9.53
N THR A 343 4.31 0.82 8.23
CA THR A 343 5.60 0.35 7.69
C THR A 343 6.22 1.25 6.63
N ILE A 344 5.61 2.38 6.28
CA ILE A 344 6.09 3.21 5.17
C ILE A 344 7.25 4.14 5.53
N LYS A 345 7.51 4.35 6.82
CA LYS A 345 8.59 5.21 7.30
C LYS A 345 9.95 4.60 6.97
N SER A 346 10.80 5.32 6.24
CA SER A 346 12.19 4.91 5.96
C SER A 346 13.08 5.00 7.21
N GLU A 347 14.03 4.07 7.35
CA GLU A 347 15.04 4.05 8.42
C GLU A 347 16.17 5.05 8.12
N LEU A 348 16.24 6.16 8.88
CA LEU A 348 17.25 7.21 8.68
C LEU A 348 18.41 7.09 9.65
N LEU A 349 19.59 7.59 9.29
CA LEU A 349 20.76 7.60 10.18
C LEU A 349 20.48 8.34 11.51
N ALA A 350 19.75 9.46 11.45
CA ALA A 350 19.36 10.24 12.62
C ALA A 350 18.49 9.45 13.61
N ASP A 351 17.70 8.49 13.11
CA ASP A 351 16.84 7.61 13.90
C ASP A 351 17.58 6.36 14.39
N GLY A 352 18.90 6.28 14.18
CA GLY A 352 19.70 5.10 14.45
C GLY A 352 19.59 4.06 13.34
N GLY A 353 19.36 4.46 12.09
CA GLY A 353 19.49 3.63 10.90
C GLY A 353 20.94 3.29 10.57
N GLU A 354 21.12 2.53 9.48
CA GLU A 354 22.42 1.99 9.06
C GLU A 354 22.95 2.62 7.76
N PHE A 355 22.08 3.10 6.89
CA PHE A 355 22.45 3.52 5.54
C PHE A 355 22.07 4.97 5.25
N ALA A 356 23.06 5.78 4.83
CA ALA A 356 22.83 7.18 4.45
C ALA A 356 21.93 7.31 3.22
N ALA A 357 21.98 6.33 2.31
CA ALA A 357 21.22 6.36 1.06
C ALA A 357 19.71 6.29 1.28
N ASP A 358 19.24 5.82 2.45
CA ASP A 358 17.80 5.78 2.77
C ASP A 358 17.21 7.19 2.97
N GLU A 359 18.06 8.21 3.18
CA GLU A 359 17.65 9.62 3.24
C GLU A 359 17.17 10.18 1.90
N THR A 360 17.41 9.47 0.78
CA THR A 360 16.93 9.89 -0.54
C THR A 360 15.51 9.45 -0.83
N MET A 361 14.90 8.60 0.01
CA MET A 361 13.52 8.15 -0.13
C MET A 361 12.65 8.77 0.96
N ALA A 362 11.61 9.52 0.57
CA ALA A 362 10.61 9.97 1.52
C ALA A 362 9.90 8.79 2.22
N ASN A 363 9.67 7.70 1.48
CA ASN A 363 8.92 6.54 1.95
C ASN A 363 9.53 5.20 1.48
N ALA A 364 9.48 4.18 2.34
CA ALA A 364 9.85 2.80 2.03
C ALA A 364 8.74 2.11 1.22
N THR A 365 8.61 2.50 -0.06
CA THR A 365 7.55 2.02 -0.97
C THR A 365 7.98 0.79 -1.78
N GLY A 366 7.02 -0.10 -2.08
CA GLY A 366 7.29 -1.32 -2.84
C GLY A 366 8.42 -2.17 -2.23
N TRP A 367 9.12 -2.92 -3.07
CA TRP A 367 10.19 -3.81 -2.63
C TRP A 367 11.49 -3.12 -2.24
N SER A 368 11.79 -1.93 -2.76
CA SER A 368 13.09 -1.26 -2.55
C SER A 368 13.03 0.26 -2.60
N GLY A 369 11.86 0.86 -2.87
CA GLY A 369 11.67 2.31 -2.99
C GLY A 369 12.07 2.94 -4.33
N ASP A 370 12.74 2.19 -5.21
CA ASP A 370 13.15 2.63 -6.56
C ASP A 370 11.99 2.82 -7.56
N GLY A 371 10.82 2.27 -7.26
CA GLY A 371 9.61 2.43 -8.06
C GLY A 371 8.93 3.78 -7.87
N ALA A 372 9.33 4.54 -6.83
CA ALA A 372 8.83 5.89 -6.56
C ALA A 372 9.74 6.94 -7.22
N PRO A 373 9.33 7.55 -8.35
CA PRO A 373 10.04 8.69 -8.92
C PRO A 373 10.07 9.91 -7.98
N GLY A 374 10.84 10.94 -8.36
CA GLY A 374 10.83 12.24 -7.71
C GLY A 374 11.43 12.18 -6.32
N SER A 375 10.64 12.54 -5.30
CA SER A 375 11.02 12.53 -3.89
C SER A 375 11.05 11.14 -3.25
N GLY A 376 10.64 10.09 -3.97
CA GLY A 376 10.54 8.73 -3.43
C GLY A 376 9.35 8.55 -2.47
N SER A 377 8.26 9.32 -2.68
CA SER A 377 7.04 9.30 -1.87
C SER A 377 6.04 8.25 -2.34
N LEU A 378 5.08 7.88 -1.48
CA LEU A 378 3.94 7.04 -1.84
C LEU A 378 3.08 7.68 -2.94
N ARG A 379 2.88 9.01 -2.84
CA ARG A 379 2.26 9.82 -3.88
C ARG A 379 2.90 9.56 -5.25
N GLU A 380 4.22 9.72 -5.34
CA GLU A 380 4.92 9.59 -6.61
C GLU A 380 5.09 8.15 -7.07
N PHE A 381 5.07 7.17 -6.16
CA PHE A 381 4.95 5.75 -6.52
C PHE A 381 3.75 5.48 -7.44
N THR A 382 2.62 6.17 -7.22
CA THR A 382 1.45 6.09 -8.11
C THR A 382 1.79 6.54 -9.54
N LEU A 383 2.59 7.60 -9.69
CA LEU A 383 3.04 8.07 -11.00
C LEU A 383 3.95 7.05 -11.70
N GLY A 384 4.88 6.47 -10.95
CA GLY A 384 5.76 5.40 -11.43
C GLY A 384 4.97 4.18 -11.90
N ALA A 385 4.00 3.73 -11.10
CA ALA A 385 3.15 2.59 -11.41
C ALA A 385 2.29 2.81 -12.66
N VAL A 386 1.67 3.98 -12.83
CA VAL A 386 0.89 4.32 -14.04
C VAL A 386 1.79 4.28 -15.27
N ALA A 387 2.96 4.93 -15.23
CA ALA A 387 3.89 4.95 -16.36
C ALA A 387 4.46 3.57 -16.69
N GLN A 388 4.67 2.71 -15.69
CA GLN A 388 5.24 1.39 -15.85
C GLN A 388 4.21 0.32 -16.26
N HIS A 389 2.93 0.45 -15.92
CA HIS A 389 1.99 -0.66 -16.12
C HIS A 389 0.79 -0.34 -17.01
N MET A 390 0.46 0.93 -17.23
CA MET A 390 -0.73 1.32 -17.98
C MET A 390 -0.51 1.85 -19.41
N PRO A 391 0.69 1.85 -20.02
CA PRO A 391 0.86 2.49 -21.32
C PRO A 391 0.20 1.68 -22.44
N LYS A 392 -0.27 2.37 -23.49
CA LYS A 392 -0.78 1.77 -24.74
C LYS A 392 0.30 1.21 -25.66
N THR A 393 1.54 1.68 -25.54
CA THR A 393 2.71 1.16 -26.27
C THR A 393 3.94 1.09 -25.35
N MET A 394 4.97 0.34 -25.77
CA MET A 394 6.24 0.27 -25.03
C MET A 394 7.03 1.59 -25.00
N ALA A 395 6.59 2.62 -25.73
CA ALA A 395 7.23 3.94 -25.69
C ALA A 395 6.95 4.67 -24.37
N ARG A 396 5.85 4.35 -23.67
CA ARG A 396 5.50 4.89 -22.34
C ARG A 396 5.49 6.42 -22.29
N ASN A 397 5.07 7.06 -23.38
CA ASN A 397 4.99 8.50 -23.46
C ASN A 397 3.70 8.98 -22.79
N ALA A 398 3.85 9.65 -21.67
CA ALA A 398 2.73 10.28 -20.99
C ALA A 398 2.08 11.37 -21.89
N GLY A 399 0.76 11.54 -21.77
CA GLY A 399 -0.09 12.32 -22.68
C GLY A 399 -0.46 11.61 -23.99
N VAL A 400 0.25 10.53 -24.36
CA VAL A 400 0.02 9.75 -25.59
C VAL A 400 -0.43 8.32 -25.26
N ASP A 401 0.41 7.60 -24.51
CA ASP A 401 0.19 6.21 -24.14
C ASP A 401 -0.67 6.05 -22.88
N PHE A 402 -0.69 7.07 -22.03
CA PHE A 402 -1.49 7.19 -20.81
C PHE A 402 -1.55 8.67 -20.40
N ARG A 403 -2.49 9.07 -19.54
CA ARG A 403 -2.44 10.37 -18.85
C ARG A 403 -1.81 10.20 -17.48
N LEU A 404 -1.11 11.20 -16.96
CA LEU A 404 -0.77 11.21 -15.55
C LEU A 404 -2.03 11.46 -14.69
N PRO A 405 -2.07 10.95 -13.45
CA PRO A 405 -3.03 11.37 -12.46
C PRO A 405 -3.06 12.89 -12.25
N THR A 406 -4.21 13.43 -11.86
CA THR A 406 -4.33 14.80 -11.34
C THR A 406 -3.91 14.87 -9.87
N GLU A 407 -3.74 16.09 -9.35
CA GLU A 407 -3.38 16.31 -7.95
C GLU A 407 -4.40 15.71 -6.97
N ALA A 408 -5.70 15.90 -7.24
CA ALA A 408 -6.78 15.35 -6.43
C ALA A 408 -6.88 13.82 -6.52
N GLU A 409 -6.59 13.23 -7.69
CA GLU A 409 -6.57 11.78 -7.84
C GLU A 409 -5.45 11.14 -7.03
N LEU A 410 -4.26 11.77 -7.02
CA LEU A 410 -3.15 11.32 -6.19
C LEU A 410 -3.45 11.41 -4.69
N ASP A 411 -4.05 12.53 -4.24
CA ASP A 411 -4.46 12.70 -2.84
C ASP A 411 -5.44 11.59 -2.42
N ALA A 412 -6.42 11.29 -3.28
CA ALA A 412 -7.42 10.27 -3.01
C ALA A 412 -6.80 8.86 -2.98
N VAL A 413 -5.96 8.51 -3.97
CA VAL A 413 -5.32 7.19 -4.04
C VAL A 413 -4.34 6.97 -2.88
N GLU A 414 -3.57 8.00 -2.50
CA GLU A 414 -2.71 7.98 -1.32
C GLU A 414 -3.53 7.79 -0.02
N ALA A 415 -4.65 8.51 0.12
CA ALA A 415 -5.55 8.34 1.26
C ALA A 415 -6.09 6.91 1.36
N TYR A 416 -6.52 6.33 0.23
CA TYR A 416 -7.01 4.95 0.20
C TYR A 416 -5.91 3.98 0.59
N MET A 417 -4.74 4.06 -0.03
CA MET A 417 -3.59 3.19 0.26
C MET A 417 -3.14 3.25 1.73
N LEU A 418 -3.09 4.44 2.33
CA LEU A 418 -2.74 4.61 3.75
C LEU A 418 -3.88 4.23 4.71
N SER A 419 -5.09 3.98 4.20
CA SER A 419 -6.23 3.51 4.99
C SER A 419 -6.36 1.99 5.02
N LEU A 420 -5.55 1.25 4.25
CA LEU A 420 -5.66 -0.20 4.12
C LEU A 420 -4.94 -0.97 5.25
N GLY A 421 -5.57 -2.03 5.74
CA GLY A 421 -5.00 -2.92 6.75
C GLY A 421 -5.08 -2.36 8.17
N ARG A 422 -4.10 -2.73 9.00
CA ARG A 422 -4.02 -2.28 10.39
C ARG A 422 -3.39 -0.89 10.53
N SER A 423 -3.81 -0.19 11.58
CA SER A 423 -3.30 1.11 12.01
C SER A 423 -2.17 1.03 13.04
N LYS A 424 -2.01 -0.11 13.71
CA LYS A 424 -1.00 -0.36 14.75
C LYS A 424 -0.48 -1.79 14.67
N ASP A 425 0.62 -2.09 15.33
CA ASP A 425 1.09 -3.48 15.48
C ASP A 425 0.29 -4.18 16.59
N TYR A 426 0.21 -5.51 16.52
CA TYR A 426 -0.33 -6.30 17.64
C TYR A 426 0.63 -6.25 18.84
N PRO A 427 0.13 -6.27 20.08
CA PRO A 427 0.97 -6.36 21.27
C PRO A 427 1.42 -7.82 21.50
N VAL A 428 2.28 -8.37 20.64
CA VAL A 428 2.61 -9.81 20.59
C VAL A 428 2.98 -10.39 21.96
N TYR A 429 3.77 -9.70 22.76
CA TYR A 429 4.17 -10.16 24.09
C TYR A 429 3.02 -10.30 25.10
N GLN A 430 1.89 -9.62 24.87
CA GLN A 430 0.67 -9.71 25.69
C GLN A 430 -0.23 -10.87 25.26
N LEU A 431 0.00 -11.45 24.09
CA LEU A 431 -0.79 -12.55 23.56
C LEU A 431 -0.28 -13.88 24.14
N THR A 432 -1.20 -14.76 24.47
CA THR A 432 -0.92 -16.18 24.73
C THR A 432 -1.75 -17.01 23.76
N PHE A 433 -1.10 -17.76 22.88
CA PHE A 433 -1.77 -18.67 21.97
C PHE A 433 -2.15 -19.97 22.67
N ASN A 434 -3.38 -20.43 22.45
CA ASN A 434 -3.90 -21.58 23.17
C ASN A 434 -3.28 -22.89 22.72
N ASP A 435 -2.81 -22.97 21.47
CA ASP A 435 -2.09 -24.12 20.95
C ASP A 435 -0.60 -24.05 21.35
N PRO A 436 -0.06 -25.11 22.00
CA PRO A 436 1.33 -25.10 22.46
C PRO A 436 2.39 -24.98 21.36
N LEU A 437 2.12 -25.47 20.14
CA LEU A 437 3.08 -25.33 19.03
C LEU A 437 3.12 -23.88 18.54
N THR A 438 1.95 -23.25 18.42
CA THR A 438 1.83 -21.84 18.08
C THR A 438 2.51 -20.94 19.12
N GLU A 439 2.32 -21.21 20.42
CA GLU A 439 2.98 -20.47 21.49
C GLU A 439 4.51 -20.63 21.45
N ALA A 440 5.00 -21.86 21.25
CA ALA A 440 6.44 -22.08 21.06
C ALA A 440 6.99 -21.33 19.83
N GLY A 441 6.19 -21.20 18.77
CA GLY A 441 6.52 -20.38 17.60
C GLY A 441 6.66 -18.89 17.93
N LYS A 442 5.74 -18.35 18.74
CA LYS A 442 5.79 -16.97 19.24
C LYS A 442 7.10 -16.72 20.00
N ASP A 443 7.47 -17.63 20.91
CA ASP A 443 8.67 -17.49 21.73
C ASP A 443 9.96 -17.51 20.89
N LEU A 444 10.01 -18.34 19.84
CA LEU A 444 11.13 -18.35 18.89
C LEU A 444 11.22 -17.04 18.10
N PHE A 445 10.06 -16.50 17.69
CA PHE A 445 9.94 -15.31 16.87
C PHE A 445 10.26 -14.01 17.63
N ASP A 446 9.68 -13.83 18.83
CA ASP A 446 9.62 -12.56 19.57
C ASP A 446 10.94 -12.17 20.26
N THR A 447 12.06 -12.60 19.70
CA THR A 447 13.39 -12.38 20.25
C THR A 447 14.19 -11.51 19.29
N LYS A 448 14.83 -10.47 19.83
CA LYS A 448 15.67 -9.60 19.02
C LYS A 448 17.00 -10.28 18.71
N THR A 449 17.69 -10.80 19.72
CA THR A 449 19.05 -11.34 19.57
C THR A 449 19.18 -12.72 20.18
N ASN A 450 20.04 -13.54 19.59
CA ASN A 450 20.42 -14.83 20.14
C ASN A 450 20.92 -14.66 21.58
N PRO A 451 20.52 -15.55 22.52
CA PRO A 451 21.11 -15.57 23.85
C PRO A 451 22.61 -15.85 23.74
N LYS A 452 23.39 -15.37 24.71
CA LYS A 452 24.85 -15.54 24.74
C LYS A 452 25.26 -16.53 25.81
N ASP A 453 26.31 -17.31 25.54
CA ASP A 453 26.94 -18.17 26.53
C ASP A 453 27.87 -17.38 27.48
N ALA A 454 28.53 -18.08 28.41
CA ALA A 454 29.45 -17.46 29.37
C ALA A 454 30.67 -16.79 28.72
N SER A 455 31.02 -17.14 27.48
CA SER A 455 32.09 -16.51 26.70
C SER A 455 31.63 -15.29 25.90
N GLY A 456 30.31 -15.04 25.86
CA GLY A 456 29.70 -13.98 25.07
C GLY A 456 29.36 -14.38 23.63
N ALA A 457 29.55 -15.65 23.26
CA ALA A 457 29.22 -16.18 21.93
C ALA A 457 27.71 -16.46 21.81
N PRO A 458 27.10 -16.25 20.63
CA PRO A 458 25.67 -16.52 20.42
C PRO A 458 25.37 -18.03 20.48
N ILE A 459 24.32 -18.38 21.21
CA ILE A 459 23.76 -19.73 21.28
C ILE A 459 22.70 -19.86 20.19
N LEU A 460 23.07 -20.49 19.08
CA LEU A 460 22.19 -20.69 17.93
C LEU A 460 21.10 -21.74 18.20
N GLY A 461 19.96 -21.60 17.53
CA GLY A 461 18.82 -22.53 17.60
C GLY A 461 17.96 -22.42 18.85
N LYS A 462 18.15 -21.38 19.66
CA LYS A 462 17.23 -21.03 20.76
C LYS A 462 16.19 -19.99 20.35
N THR A 463 16.46 -19.24 19.29
CA THR A 463 15.70 -18.07 18.85
C THR A 463 15.83 -17.90 17.34
N ALA A 464 14.92 -17.15 16.73
CA ALA A 464 14.91 -16.86 15.29
C ALA A 464 15.35 -15.42 14.94
N ASN A 465 15.52 -14.54 15.93
CA ASN A 465 15.90 -13.12 15.76
C ASN A 465 14.91 -12.26 14.95
N CYS A 466 13.75 -12.81 14.58
CA CYS A 466 12.81 -12.18 13.64
C CYS A 466 12.35 -10.79 14.11
N ASN A 467 12.09 -10.64 15.42
CA ASN A 467 11.68 -9.38 16.05
C ASN A 467 12.73 -8.25 15.86
N GLY A 468 13.95 -8.58 15.43
CA GLY A 468 14.97 -7.61 15.02
C GLY A 468 14.52 -6.67 13.90
N CYS A 469 14.06 -7.27 12.80
CA CYS A 469 13.63 -6.56 11.59
C CYS A 469 12.10 -6.49 11.47
N HIS A 470 11.39 -7.44 12.08
CA HIS A 470 9.94 -7.57 12.06
C HIS A 470 9.33 -7.37 13.45
N GLN A 471 9.48 -6.17 14.02
CA GLN A 471 9.00 -5.88 15.36
C GLN A 471 7.51 -6.21 15.48
N ASN A 472 7.13 -7.03 16.47
CA ASN A 472 5.76 -7.50 16.67
C ASN A 472 5.11 -8.13 15.40
N ALA A 473 5.93 -8.79 14.56
CA ALA A 473 5.53 -9.32 13.25
C ALA A 473 5.10 -8.25 12.21
N GLY A 474 5.31 -6.96 12.51
CA GLY A 474 5.20 -5.88 11.53
C GLY A 474 6.42 -5.80 10.61
N GLY A 475 6.51 -4.72 9.82
CA GLY A 475 7.63 -4.45 8.90
C GLY A 475 8.61 -3.40 9.44
N ARG A 476 8.79 -3.34 10.77
CA ARG A 476 9.60 -2.30 11.44
C ARG A 476 10.75 -2.88 12.23
N SER A 477 11.89 -2.18 12.19
CA SER A 477 13.04 -2.44 13.05
C SER A 477 12.69 -2.20 14.51
N SER A 478 12.99 -3.17 15.37
CA SER A 478 12.83 -2.98 16.83
C SER A 478 13.77 -1.94 17.42
N SER A 479 14.75 -1.45 16.65
CA SER A 479 15.69 -0.41 17.10
C SER A 479 15.21 0.98 16.71
N THR A 480 14.82 1.19 15.45
CA THR A 480 14.54 2.51 14.88
C THR A 480 13.06 2.82 14.75
N LYS A 481 12.20 1.80 14.90
CA LYS A 481 10.74 1.89 14.72
C LYS A 481 10.34 2.36 13.31
N ALA A 482 11.25 2.20 12.34
CA ALA A 482 11.06 2.48 10.93
C ALA A 482 11.31 1.20 10.12
N ASN A 483 10.98 1.22 8.84
CA ASN A 483 11.18 0.10 7.93
C ASN A 483 12.67 -0.05 7.59
N PRO A 484 13.29 -1.18 7.97
CA PRO A 484 14.67 -1.44 7.60
C PRO A 484 14.77 -1.94 6.16
N THR A 485 15.69 -1.37 5.38
CA THR A 485 16.12 -1.95 4.10
C THR A 485 17.25 -2.95 4.34
N ARG A 486 17.15 -4.19 3.83
CA ARG A 486 18.14 -5.25 4.08
C ARG A 486 18.42 -6.07 2.84
N ASN A 487 19.67 -6.48 2.69
CA ASN A 487 20.07 -7.52 1.74
C ASN A 487 20.08 -8.86 2.47
N THR A 488 19.00 -9.63 2.35
CA THR A 488 18.84 -10.94 2.99
C THR A 488 19.36 -12.10 2.13
N GLY A 489 20.01 -11.81 1.00
CA GLY A 489 20.60 -12.81 0.13
C GLY A 489 19.61 -13.63 -0.71
N ILE A 490 18.36 -13.18 -0.89
CA ILE A 490 17.37 -13.94 -1.69
C ILE A 490 17.83 -14.13 -3.14
N GLU A 491 18.46 -13.14 -3.76
CA GLU A 491 19.07 -13.30 -5.09
C GLU A 491 20.24 -14.29 -5.10
N GLN A 492 20.81 -14.64 -3.94
CA GLN A 492 21.89 -15.63 -3.80
C GLN A 492 21.36 -17.07 -3.67
N MET A 493 20.06 -17.29 -3.78
CA MET A 493 19.48 -18.64 -3.84
C MET A 493 19.86 -19.31 -5.17
N LYS A 494 20.53 -20.47 -5.08
CA LYS A 494 21.14 -21.16 -6.23
C LYS A 494 20.15 -21.65 -7.30
N ILE A 495 18.94 -22.03 -6.90
CA ILE A 495 17.92 -22.53 -7.83
C ILE A 495 16.68 -21.66 -7.67
N HIS A 496 16.48 -20.74 -8.61
CA HIS A 496 15.29 -19.89 -8.67
C HIS A 496 14.31 -20.43 -9.72
N PRO A 497 13.05 -20.77 -9.36
CA PRO A 497 12.08 -21.35 -10.30
C PRO A 497 11.86 -20.52 -11.58
N ALA A 498 11.72 -19.20 -11.45
CA ALA A 498 11.57 -18.31 -12.62
C ALA A 498 12.80 -18.33 -13.56
N ARG A 499 14.03 -18.41 -13.02
CA ARG A 499 15.26 -18.49 -13.83
C ARG A 499 15.37 -19.80 -14.61
N LEU A 500 14.76 -20.89 -14.13
CA LEU A 500 14.70 -22.14 -14.89
C LEU A 500 13.80 -22.01 -16.14
N LEU A 501 12.81 -21.11 -16.10
CA LEU A 501 11.91 -20.83 -17.23
C LEU A 501 12.44 -19.72 -18.13
N LYS A 502 13.17 -18.75 -17.56
CA LYS A 502 13.84 -17.65 -18.25
C LYS A 502 15.30 -17.57 -17.78
N PRO A 503 16.23 -18.34 -18.38
CA PRO A 503 17.63 -18.39 -17.95
C PRO A 503 18.37 -17.05 -18.03
N ASP A 504 17.92 -16.14 -18.89
CA ASP A 504 18.45 -14.79 -19.09
C ASP A 504 17.74 -13.71 -18.25
N MET A 505 16.91 -14.11 -17.28
CA MET A 505 16.26 -13.16 -16.35
C MET A 505 17.32 -12.32 -15.64
N ALA A 506 17.17 -11.00 -15.57
CA ALA A 506 18.11 -10.17 -14.83
C ALA A 506 18.03 -10.45 -13.32
N TYR A 507 19.11 -10.22 -12.58
CA TYR A 507 19.07 -10.18 -11.11
C TYR A 507 18.56 -8.81 -10.67
N ASP A 508 17.67 -8.83 -9.68
CA ASP A 508 17.16 -7.62 -9.05
C ASP A 508 18.11 -7.20 -7.94
N GLY A 509 18.91 -6.16 -8.18
CA GLY A 509 19.83 -5.66 -7.18
C GLY A 509 19.16 -4.72 -6.17
N GLY A 510 17.84 -4.59 -6.15
CA GLY A 510 17.13 -3.83 -5.13
C GLY A 510 17.42 -2.33 -5.21
N PHE A 511 17.58 -1.67 -4.07
CA PHE A 511 17.61 -0.22 -4.02
C PHE A 511 18.82 0.40 -4.73
N GLY A 512 18.52 1.40 -5.57
CA GLY A 512 19.52 2.21 -6.27
C GLY A 512 19.75 1.77 -7.71
N THR A 513 20.55 2.56 -8.44
CA THR A 513 20.78 2.38 -9.88
C THR A 513 22.27 2.38 -10.23
N SER A 514 23.11 2.01 -9.25
CA SER A 514 24.53 1.80 -9.48
C SER A 514 24.76 0.39 -10.02
N PRO A 515 25.59 0.19 -11.06
CA PRO A 515 25.96 -1.15 -11.52
C PRO A 515 26.54 -1.99 -10.38
N ALA A 516 26.10 -3.25 -10.28
CA ALA A 516 26.46 -4.16 -9.22
C ALA A 516 26.62 -5.61 -9.70
N PHE A 517 27.10 -6.46 -8.78
CA PHE A 517 27.32 -7.89 -8.98
C PHE A 517 26.30 -8.66 -8.16
N CYS A 518 25.27 -9.19 -8.81
CA CYS A 518 24.17 -9.88 -8.15
C CYS A 518 24.10 -11.35 -8.56
N GLY A 519 23.57 -12.15 -7.64
CA GLY A 519 23.26 -13.54 -7.89
C GLY A 519 24.34 -14.52 -7.46
N ALA A 520 23.92 -15.78 -7.29
CA ALA A 520 24.79 -16.88 -6.88
C ALA A 520 25.92 -17.16 -7.88
N ASP A 521 25.69 -16.82 -9.15
CA ASP A 521 26.63 -16.99 -10.27
C ASP A 521 27.10 -15.63 -10.80
N ALA A 522 27.23 -14.62 -9.93
CA ALA A 522 27.66 -13.29 -10.32
C ALA A 522 28.98 -13.37 -11.13
N PRO A 523 29.01 -12.81 -12.35
CA PRO A 523 30.20 -12.83 -13.19
C PRO A 523 31.24 -11.81 -12.71
N ASP A 524 32.41 -11.80 -13.36
CA ASP A 524 33.47 -10.80 -13.11
C ASP A 524 33.11 -9.39 -13.61
N GLU A 525 31.95 -9.24 -14.25
CA GLU A 525 31.40 -7.97 -14.75
C GLU A 525 30.04 -7.68 -14.09
N ALA A 526 29.70 -6.40 -13.94
CA ALA A 526 28.43 -6.00 -13.33
C ALA A 526 27.24 -6.51 -14.19
N ASN A 527 26.27 -7.15 -13.54
CA ASN A 527 25.15 -7.84 -14.19
C ASN A 527 23.77 -7.43 -13.67
N CYS A 528 23.71 -6.46 -12.74
CA CYS A 528 22.50 -5.91 -12.14
C CYS A 528 22.73 -4.46 -11.71
N PHE A 529 21.70 -3.84 -11.12
CA PHE A 529 21.74 -2.49 -10.58
C PHE A 529 21.16 -2.47 -9.16
N GLY A 530 21.73 -1.64 -8.29
CA GLY A 530 21.31 -1.52 -6.90
C GLY A 530 22.32 -2.07 -5.91
N ASP A 531 22.06 -1.91 -4.60
CA ASP A 531 22.96 -2.29 -3.51
C ASP A 531 22.56 -3.58 -2.76
N GLY A 532 21.59 -4.30 -3.32
CA GLY A 532 21.02 -5.56 -2.85
C GLY A 532 19.98 -5.40 -1.75
N ARG A 533 19.64 -4.18 -1.32
CA ARG A 533 18.72 -3.96 -0.21
C ARG A 533 17.26 -3.83 -0.67
N PHE A 534 16.38 -4.45 0.11
CA PHE A 534 14.93 -4.42 -0.07
C PHE A 534 14.24 -4.00 1.23
N ASN A 535 13.10 -3.34 1.13
CA ASN A 535 12.21 -2.99 2.24
C ASN A 535 11.72 -4.26 2.94
N THR A 536 11.60 -4.18 4.25
CA THR A 536 11.09 -5.28 5.07
C THR A 536 9.56 -5.28 5.04
N THR A 537 8.96 -6.40 4.64
CA THR A 537 7.50 -6.56 4.58
C THR A 537 6.91 -6.83 5.97
N PRO A 538 5.68 -6.38 6.26
CA PRO A 538 4.97 -6.82 7.45
C PRO A 538 4.55 -8.29 7.30
N LEU A 539 4.72 -9.09 8.36
CA LEU A 539 4.50 -10.53 8.32
C LEU A 539 3.09 -10.94 8.75
N ILE A 540 2.39 -10.09 9.51
CA ILE A 540 0.99 -10.35 9.89
C ILE A 540 0.15 -10.46 8.62
N GLU A 541 0.23 -9.49 7.71
CA GLU A 541 -0.52 -9.48 6.45
C GLU A 541 0.04 -10.44 5.40
N ALA A 542 1.35 -10.75 5.43
CA ALA A 542 1.97 -11.55 4.37
C ALA A 542 1.78 -13.06 4.54
N ALA A 543 1.31 -13.56 5.69
CA ALA A 543 1.32 -15.00 5.96
C ALA A 543 0.46 -15.81 4.98
N ASP A 544 -0.57 -15.20 4.39
CA ASP A 544 -1.49 -15.76 3.38
C ASP A 544 -1.33 -15.14 1.99
N THR A 545 -0.17 -14.54 1.70
CA THR A 545 0.13 -13.90 0.40
C THR A 545 1.22 -14.64 -0.39
N ALA A 546 1.31 -15.97 -0.23
CA ALA A 546 2.24 -16.79 -0.98
C ALA A 546 2.07 -16.59 -2.50
N PRO A 547 3.14 -16.70 -3.32
CA PRO A 547 4.52 -17.02 -2.96
C PRO A 547 5.28 -15.86 -2.27
N TYR A 548 6.52 -16.10 -1.82
CA TYR A 548 7.23 -15.16 -0.93
C TYR A 548 8.50 -14.57 -1.53
N PHE A 549 8.90 -13.43 -0.93
CA PHE A 549 9.99 -12.53 -1.34
C PHE A 549 9.68 -11.70 -2.58
N HIS A 550 10.58 -10.75 -2.88
CA HIS A 550 10.42 -9.82 -3.99
C HIS A 550 10.38 -10.48 -5.37
N ASN A 551 10.80 -11.73 -5.48
CA ASN A 551 10.89 -12.48 -6.72
C ASN A 551 10.14 -13.83 -6.68
N ASN A 552 9.26 -14.05 -5.68
CA ASN A 552 8.47 -15.28 -5.54
C ASN A 552 9.32 -16.56 -5.59
N ALA A 553 10.52 -16.53 -5.00
CA ALA A 553 11.48 -17.63 -5.03
C ALA A 553 10.99 -18.91 -4.32
N VAL A 554 10.09 -18.78 -3.35
CA VAL A 554 9.56 -19.92 -2.56
C VAL A 554 8.05 -19.85 -2.44
N SER A 555 7.38 -21.00 -2.28
CA SER A 555 5.93 -21.13 -2.44
C SER A 555 5.16 -21.29 -1.13
N THR A 556 5.84 -21.57 -0.01
CA THR A 556 5.20 -21.82 1.29
C THR A 556 5.83 -21.00 2.40
N LEU A 557 5.06 -20.74 3.45
CA LEU A 557 5.52 -19.98 4.61
C LEU A 557 6.69 -20.68 5.31
N GLU A 558 6.65 -22.01 5.40
CA GLU A 558 7.75 -22.82 5.92
C GLU A 558 9.03 -22.67 5.10
N GLU A 559 8.95 -22.65 3.76
CA GLU A 559 10.11 -22.41 2.91
C GLU A 559 10.65 -20.98 3.07
N ALA A 560 9.77 -19.98 3.22
CA ALA A 560 10.17 -18.60 3.47
C ALA A 560 10.93 -18.47 4.81
N ILE A 561 10.45 -19.12 5.87
CA ILE A 561 11.15 -19.16 7.16
C ILE A 561 12.46 -19.95 7.03
N ALA A 562 12.44 -21.09 6.33
CA ALA A 562 13.63 -21.91 6.12
C ALA A 562 14.70 -21.22 5.27
N ALA A 563 14.34 -20.27 4.40
CA ALA A 563 15.30 -19.48 3.63
C ALA A 563 16.27 -18.72 4.55
N TYR A 564 15.84 -18.28 5.73
CA TYR A 564 16.72 -17.65 6.72
C TYR A 564 17.72 -18.62 7.36
N ASN A 565 17.49 -19.94 7.30
CA ASN A 565 18.50 -20.94 7.71
C ASN A 565 19.59 -21.18 6.67
N SER A 566 19.39 -20.68 5.44
CA SER A 566 20.29 -20.99 4.32
C SER A 566 21.61 -20.23 4.41
N ASP A 567 22.63 -20.75 3.70
CA ASP A 567 23.89 -20.04 3.50
C ASP A 567 23.64 -18.68 2.84
N ALA A 568 22.68 -18.60 1.91
CA ALA A 568 22.35 -17.36 1.20
C ALA A 568 22.03 -16.22 2.19
N PHE A 569 21.23 -16.47 3.23
CA PHE A 569 21.01 -15.49 4.29
C PHE A 569 22.21 -15.37 5.23
N ASN A 570 22.71 -16.48 5.79
CA ASN A 570 23.73 -16.47 6.83
C ASN A 570 25.12 -15.96 6.36
N THR A 571 25.32 -15.75 5.06
CA THR A 571 26.50 -15.05 4.50
C THR A 571 26.16 -13.71 3.85
N SER A 572 24.88 -13.31 3.81
CA SER A 572 24.44 -12.02 3.24
C SER A 572 24.79 -10.84 4.14
N PRO A 573 24.88 -9.59 3.65
CA PRO A 573 25.03 -8.44 4.54
C PRO A 573 23.96 -8.36 5.64
N GLY A 574 22.72 -8.80 5.37
CA GLY A 574 21.58 -8.69 6.29
C GLY A 574 21.63 -9.60 7.53
N HIS A 575 22.49 -10.63 7.57
CA HIS A 575 22.72 -11.39 8.82
C HIS A 575 23.48 -10.56 9.86
N LEU A 576 24.11 -9.45 9.45
CA LEU A 576 24.70 -8.46 10.32
C LEU A 576 23.86 -7.19 10.27
N SER A 577 23.40 -6.70 11.41
CA SER A 577 22.84 -5.35 11.49
C SER A 577 23.57 -4.59 12.59
N LYS A 578 24.26 -3.51 12.21
CA LYS A 578 25.16 -2.76 13.09
C LYS A 578 26.19 -3.64 13.82
N GLY A 579 26.74 -4.62 13.10
CA GLY A 579 27.70 -5.58 13.64
C GLY A 579 27.12 -6.59 14.65
N THR A 580 25.80 -6.60 14.88
CA THR A 580 25.14 -7.63 15.68
C THR A 580 24.85 -8.84 14.80
N ASP A 581 25.37 -10.00 15.19
CA ASP A 581 25.11 -11.29 14.56
C ASP A 581 23.65 -11.74 14.75
N ARG A 582 22.96 -11.93 13.63
CA ARG A 582 21.57 -12.40 13.52
C ARG A 582 21.45 -13.79 12.89
N THR A 583 22.55 -14.54 12.80
CA THR A 583 22.57 -15.91 12.26
C THR A 583 21.38 -16.71 12.78
N VAL A 584 20.63 -17.30 11.84
CA VAL A 584 19.44 -18.10 12.12
C VAL A 584 19.79 -19.58 11.92
N LYS A 585 19.37 -20.41 12.88
CA LYS A 585 19.57 -21.86 12.85
C LYS A 585 18.41 -22.57 13.53
N LEU A 586 17.29 -22.67 12.83
CA LEU A 586 16.09 -23.39 13.26
C LEU A 586 16.10 -24.80 12.68
N ASP A 587 15.73 -25.79 13.48
CA ASP A 587 15.38 -27.11 12.95
C ASP A 587 13.97 -27.11 12.30
N SER A 588 13.61 -28.21 11.63
CA SER A 588 12.34 -28.30 10.91
C SER A 588 11.11 -28.13 11.81
N THR A 589 11.17 -28.57 13.07
CA THR A 589 10.05 -28.44 14.00
C THR A 589 9.88 -27.00 14.48
N GLN A 590 11.00 -26.28 14.66
CA GLN A 590 11.01 -24.86 14.98
C GLN A 590 10.48 -24.01 13.82
N VAL A 591 10.82 -24.36 12.57
CA VAL A 591 10.25 -23.71 11.36
C VAL A 591 8.72 -23.83 11.35
N VAL A 592 8.19 -25.04 11.57
CA VAL A 592 6.73 -25.27 11.63
C VAL A 592 6.07 -24.53 12.79
N ALA A 593 6.75 -24.41 13.94
CA ALA A 593 6.25 -23.64 15.08
C ALA A 593 6.10 -22.15 14.73
N VAL A 594 7.15 -21.54 14.17
CA VAL A 594 7.11 -20.13 13.71
C VAL A 594 6.04 -19.92 12.64
N ALA A 595 5.91 -20.84 11.68
CA ALA A 595 4.84 -20.78 10.68
C ALA A 595 3.45 -20.84 11.33
N SER A 596 3.26 -21.69 12.34
CA SER A 596 1.99 -21.79 13.09
C SER A 596 1.65 -20.49 13.82
N PHE A 597 2.64 -19.83 14.43
CA PHE A 597 2.49 -18.49 15.02
C PHE A 597 2.05 -17.44 13.98
N LEU A 598 2.76 -17.34 12.85
CA LEU A 598 2.46 -16.36 11.81
C LEU A 598 1.07 -16.57 11.19
N ARG A 599 0.64 -17.82 10.99
CA ARG A 599 -0.73 -18.14 10.55
C ARG A 599 -1.78 -17.73 11.58
N ALA A 600 -1.52 -17.98 12.86
CA ALA A 600 -2.48 -17.67 13.91
C ALA A 600 -2.67 -16.15 14.08
N ILE A 601 -1.59 -15.36 14.03
CA ILE A 601 -1.69 -13.90 14.12
C ILE A 601 -2.30 -13.27 12.86
N ASN A 602 -1.99 -13.78 11.67
CA ASN A 602 -2.65 -13.40 10.41
C ASN A 602 -4.15 -13.69 10.47
N ALA A 603 -4.55 -14.87 10.93
CA ALA A 603 -5.97 -15.21 11.08
C ALA A 603 -6.71 -14.26 12.04
N LEU A 604 -6.07 -13.78 13.11
CA LEU A 604 -6.66 -12.77 13.98
C LEU A 604 -6.88 -11.43 13.27
N GLU A 605 -5.95 -11.02 12.40
CA GLU A 605 -6.07 -9.80 11.59
C GLU A 605 -7.15 -9.94 10.51
N ASN A 606 -7.18 -11.05 9.78
CA ASN A 606 -8.23 -11.35 8.79
C ASN A 606 -9.63 -11.37 9.45
N ILE A 607 -9.76 -11.91 10.66
CA ILE A 607 -11.01 -11.82 11.45
C ILE A 607 -11.36 -10.36 11.77
N ARG A 608 -10.39 -9.54 12.19
CA ARG A 608 -10.61 -8.11 12.50
C ARG A 608 -11.08 -7.35 11.26
N MET A 609 -10.42 -7.56 10.12
CA MET A 609 -10.78 -6.92 8.85
C MET A 609 -12.15 -7.38 8.33
N SER A 610 -12.45 -8.67 8.46
CA SER A 610 -13.77 -9.23 8.21
C SER A 610 -14.86 -8.60 9.07
N ASP A 611 -14.63 -8.39 10.37
CA ASP A 611 -15.56 -7.70 11.28
C ASP A 611 -15.76 -6.23 10.88
N GLN A 612 -14.71 -5.54 10.45
CA GLN A 612 -14.80 -4.16 9.95
C GLN A 612 -15.72 -4.07 8.72
N LEU A 613 -15.53 -4.96 7.74
CA LEU A 613 -16.35 -5.03 6.53
C LEU A 613 -17.80 -5.40 6.85
N ASP A 614 -18.04 -6.40 7.70
CA ASP A 614 -19.38 -6.77 8.14
C ASP A 614 -20.10 -5.60 8.83
N ASN A 615 -19.38 -4.84 9.67
CA ASN A 615 -19.92 -3.64 10.32
C ASN A 615 -20.26 -2.53 9.31
N GLN A 616 -19.40 -2.30 8.32
CA GLN A 616 -19.67 -1.35 7.23
C GLN A 616 -20.90 -1.77 6.42
N ALA A 617 -21.02 -3.05 6.06
CA ALA A 617 -22.19 -3.58 5.34
C ALA A 617 -23.50 -3.43 6.14
N ARG A 618 -23.46 -3.47 7.47
CA ARG A 618 -24.64 -3.24 8.33
C ARG A 618 -25.13 -1.79 8.28
N GLN A 619 -24.20 -0.84 8.09
CA GLN A 619 -24.45 0.60 8.06
C GLN A 619 -24.92 1.09 6.69
N ILE A 620 -24.47 0.46 5.60
CA ILE A 620 -24.82 0.85 4.23
C ILE A 620 -26.31 0.59 3.92
N ASN A 621 -26.98 1.62 3.39
CA ASN A 621 -28.39 1.58 2.96
C ASN A 621 -28.55 0.90 1.59
N ASN A 622 -27.66 1.20 0.63
CA ASN A 622 -27.69 0.61 -0.70
C ASN A 622 -27.45 -0.92 -0.63
N ASN A 623 -28.43 -1.71 -1.07
CA ASN A 623 -28.35 -3.17 -0.98
C ASN A 623 -27.24 -3.78 -1.85
N ALA A 624 -26.95 -3.21 -3.02
CA ALA A 624 -25.89 -3.73 -3.89
C ALA A 624 -24.51 -3.50 -3.26
N THR A 625 -24.24 -2.28 -2.81
CA THR A 625 -23.00 -1.95 -2.11
C THR A 625 -22.87 -2.73 -0.80
N ALA A 626 -23.95 -2.88 -0.02
CA ALA A 626 -23.89 -3.67 1.22
C ALA A 626 -23.60 -5.16 0.95
N ARG A 627 -24.08 -5.72 -0.18
CA ARG A 627 -23.78 -7.10 -0.59
C ARG A 627 -22.33 -7.25 -1.04
N GLU A 628 -21.81 -6.28 -1.79
CA GLU A 628 -20.41 -6.22 -2.20
C GLU A 628 -19.50 -6.20 -0.95
N ILE A 629 -19.77 -5.34 0.02
CA ILE A 629 -18.96 -5.25 1.25
C ILE A 629 -19.09 -6.51 2.10
N ALA A 630 -20.28 -7.11 2.21
CA ALA A 630 -20.44 -8.41 2.87
C ALA A 630 -19.76 -9.56 2.12
N ARG A 631 -19.54 -9.43 0.80
CA ARG A 631 -18.71 -10.38 0.03
C ARG A 631 -17.25 -10.23 0.41
N LEU A 632 -16.71 -9.01 0.39
CA LEU A 632 -15.32 -8.76 0.81
C LEU A 632 -15.07 -9.26 2.25
N GLY A 633 -15.98 -8.97 3.18
CA GLY A 633 -15.86 -9.47 4.56
C GLY A 633 -15.89 -10.99 4.66
N ARG A 634 -16.56 -11.68 3.72
CA ARG A 634 -16.53 -13.14 3.64
C ARG A 634 -15.20 -13.65 3.09
N GLU A 635 -14.62 -13.00 2.08
CA GLU A 635 -13.31 -13.38 1.54
C GLU A 635 -12.23 -13.29 2.63
N GLU A 636 -12.17 -12.19 3.40
CA GLU A 636 -11.27 -12.09 4.58
C GLU A 636 -11.45 -13.24 5.59
N ASN A 637 -12.70 -13.63 5.87
CA ASN A 637 -12.96 -14.77 6.75
C ASN A 637 -12.56 -16.11 6.10
N GLN A 638 -12.61 -16.22 4.78
CA GLN A 638 -12.11 -17.39 4.04
C GLN A 638 -10.58 -17.44 4.06
N ASP A 639 -9.91 -16.30 3.99
CA ASP A 639 -8.44 -16.21 4.10
C ASP A 639 -7.99 -16.68 5.49
N ALA A 640 -8.67 -16.25 6.56
CA ALA A 640 -8.47 -16.79 7.91
C ALA A 640 -8.69 -18.31 8.02
N ILE A 641 -9.65 -18.88 7.25
CA ILE A 641 -9.86 -20.34 7.21
C ILE A 641 -8.71 -21.02 6.46
N GLN A 642 -8.32 -20.48 5.32
CA GLN A 642 -7.29 -21.04 4.46
C GLN A 642 -5.95 -21.08 5.18
N VAL A 643 -5.50 -19.93 5.71
CA VAL A 643 -4.20 -19.80 6.38
C VAL A 643 -4.07 -20.77 7.56
N LEU A 644 -5.14 -20.97 8.35
CA LEU A 644 -5.15 -21.92 9.46
C LEU A 644 -5.15 -23.40 9.01
N LYS A 645 -5.68 -23.70 7.81
CA LYS A 645 -5.71 -25.06 7.24
C LYS A 645 -4.42 -25.45 6.53
N GLU A 646 -3.62 -24.49 6.09
CA GLU A 646 -2.33 -24.74 5.44
C GLU A 646 -1.30 -25.33 6.42
N GLY A 647 -1.43 -25.01 7.72
CA GLY A 647 -0.75 -25.76 8.78
C GLY A 647 -1.31 -27.18 8.84
N VAL A 648 -0.60 -28.15 8.26
CA VAL A 648 -1.04 -29.56 8.17
C VAL A 648 -1.29 -30.19 9.54
N LEU A 649 -0.67 -29.63 10.60
CA LEU A 649 -0.94 -29.97 11.98
C LEU A 649 -2.18 -29.18 12.44
N GLY A 650 -3.28 -29.87 12.73
CA GLY A 650 -4.62 -29.31 12.97
C GLY A 650 -4.78 -28.46 14.24
N ASN A 651 -3.80 -27.65 14.61
CA ASN A 651 -3.66 -26.85 15.83
C ASN A 651 -4.87 -25.92 16.09
N SER A 652 -5.54 -25.45 15.03
CA SER A 652 -6.65 -24.49 15.13
C SER A 652 -7.99 -24.99 14.59
N TRP A 653 -8.19 -26.32 14.53
CA TRP A 653 -9.39 -26.93 13.92
C TRP A 653 -10.72 -26.41 14.51
N GLN A 654 -10.77 -26.13 15.81
CA GLN A 654 -11.99 -25.60 16.46
C GLN A 654 -12.30 -24.17 16.03
N ALA A 655 -11.27 -23.34 15.89
CA ALA A 655 -11.41 -21.98 15.37
C ALA A 655 -11.88 -22.03 13.91
N VAL A 656 -11.28 -22.90 13.09
CA VAL A 656 -11.71 -23.14 11.70
C VAL A 656 -13.19 -23.50 11.62
N LEU A 657 -13.70 -24.42 12.46
CA LEU A 657 -15.13 -24.76 12.48
C LEU A 657 -16.04 -23.57 12.82
N ARG A 658 -15.57 -22.63 13.65
CA ARG A 658 -16.30 -21.40 13.95
C ARG A 658 -16.28 -20.45 12.76
N LEU A 659 -15.14 -20.28 12.11
CA LEU A 659 -15.00 -19.44 10.93
C LEU A 659 -15.81 -19.97 9.74
N GLU A 660 -15.89 -21.29 9.53
CA GLU A 660 -16.75 -21.90 8.50
C GLU A 660 -18.24 -21.61 8.74
N ARG A 661 -18.68 -21.61 10.01
CA ARG A 661 -20.03 -21.17 10.38
C ARG A 661 -20.22 -19.67 10.15
N ALA A 662 -19.21 -18.86 10.41
CA ALA A 662 -19.25 -17.43 10.10
C ALA A 662 -19.44 -17.20 8.59
N ALA A 663 -18.64 -17.88 7.76
CA ALA A 663 -18.76 -17.83 6.30
C ALA A 663 -20.14 -18.24 5.81
N TYR A 664 -20.75 -19.26 6.42
CA TYR A 664 -22.13 -19.66 6.12
C TYR A 664 -23.12 -18.52 6.38
N PHE A 665 -23.03 -17.84 7.52
CA PHE A 665 -23.89 -16.70 7.82
C PHE A 665 -23.62 -15.49 6.92
N GLN A 666 -22.37 -15.21 6.57
CA GLN A 666 -22.05 -14.13 5.62
C GLN A 666 -22.63 -14.42 4.23
N ASN A 667 -22.59 -15.69 3.78
CA ASN A 667 -23.25 -16.10 2.54
C ASN A 667 -24.77 -15.89 2.61
N LEU A 668 -25.43 -16.25 3.72
CA LEU A 668 -26.85 -15.95 3.92
C LEU A 668 -27.13 -14.44 3.95
N ALA A 669 -26.23 -13.64 4.50
CA ALA A 669 -26.36 -12.18 4.54
C ALA A 669 -26.34 -11.57 3.13
N GLN A 670 -25.48 -12.08 2.23
CA GLN A 670 -25.42 -11.64 0.83
C GLN A 670 -26.73 -11.96 0.08
N LEU A 671 -27.33 -13.12 0.36
CA LEU A 671 -28.59 -13.56 -0.26
C LEU A 671 -29.83 -12.93 0.38
N ALA A 672 -29.70 -12.19 1.49
CA ALA A 672 -30.82 -11.63 2.20
C ALA A 672 -31.59 -10.61 1.33
N PRO A 673 -32.95 -10.65 1.32
CA PRO A 673 -33.77 -9.73 0.53
C PRO A 673 -33.94 -8.37 1.20
N VAL A 674 -33.70 -8.28 2.52
CA VAL A 674 -33.93 -7.07 3.32
C VAL A 674 -32.79 -6.85 4.31
N ARG A 675 -32.52 -5.57 4.61
CA ARG A 675 -31.46 -5.12 5.52
C ARG A 675 -31.53 -5.76 6.91
N ALA A 676 -32.72 -5.89 7.48
CA ALA A 676 -32.89 -6.46 8.82
C ALA A 676 -32.37 -7.91 8.89
N LEU A 677 -32.69 -8.73 7.88
CA LEU A 677 -32.21 -10.11 7.81
C LEU A 677 -30.71 -10.17 7.56
N ARG A 678 -30.20 -9.35 6.62
CA ARG A 678 -28.75 -9.20 6.37
C ARG A 678 -28.02 -8.91 7.67
N ASN A 679 -28.44 -7.88 8.40
CA ASN A 679 -27.79 -7.45 9.62
C ASN A 679 -27.87 -8.52 10.74
N SER A 680 -28.98 -9.26 10.81
CA SER A 680 -29.10 -10.41 11.72
C SER A 680 -28.11 -11.53 11.40
N MET A 681 -27.92 -11.85 10.11
CA MET A 681 -26.94 -12.85 9.68
C MET A 681 -25.50 -12.40 9.92
N LEU A 682 -25.17 -11.13 9.61
CA LEU A 682 -23.85 -10.57 9.91
C LEU A 682 -23.54 -10.57 11.42
N ASN A 683 -24.53 -10.27 12.28
CA ASN A 683 -24.35 -10.40 13.72
C ASN A 683 -24.02 -11.83 14.16
N GLN A 684 -24.64 -12.83 13.54
CA GLN A 684 -24.33 -14.24 13.82
C GLN A 684 -22.93 -14.61 13.34
N ALA A 685 -22.49 -14.09 12.18
CA ALA A 685 -21.12 -14.28 11.69
C ALA A 685 -20.07 -13.71 12.65
N MET A 686 -20.23 -12.44 13.06
CA MET A 686 -19.34 -11.80 14.03
C MET A 686 -19.29 -12.53 15.38
N ALA A 687 -20.43 -13.09 15.84
CA ALA A 687 -20.46 -13.89 17.06
C ALA A 687 -19.64 -15.19 16.93
N GLN A 688 -19.67 -15.85 15.77
CA GLN A 688 -18.81 -17.01 15.50
C GLN A 688 -17.34 -16.62 15.43
N LYS A 689 -17.01 -15.50 14.76
CA LYS A 689 -15.65 -14.96 14.67
C LYS A 689 -15.07 -14.57 16.03
N LYS A 690 -15.88 -13.99 16.92
CA LYS A 690 -15.48 -13.75 18.32
C LYS A 690 -15.07 -15.03 19.04
N GLN A 691 -15.86 -16.10 18.91
CA GLN A 691 -15.51 -17.41 19.50
C GLN A 691 -14.25 -18.00 18.85
N ALA A 692 -14.02 -17.77 17.55
CA ALA A 692 -12.80 -18.20 16.88
C ALA A 692 -11.55 -17.51 17.47
N ARG A 693 -11.60 -16.18 17.71
CA ARG A 693 -10.49 -15.45 18.36
C ARG A 693 -10.14 -16.03 19.72
N GLU A 694 -11.14 -16.25 20.56
CA GLU A 694 -10.97 -16.83 21.91
C GLU A 694 -10.39 -18.25 21.87
N LEU A 695 -10.61 -19.00 20.79
CA LEU A 695 -10.01 -20.32 20.56
C LEU A 695 -8.57 -20.24 20.05
N ILE A 696 -8.19 -19.17 19.34
CA ILE A 696 -6.83 -18.96 18.83
C ILE A 696 -5.90 -18.47 19.94
N ALA A 697 -6.29 -17.41 20.65
CA ALA A 697 -5.45 -16.76 21.65
C ALA A 697 -6.27 -16.06 22.74
N SER A 698 -5.57 -15.67 23.80
CA SER A 698 -6.01 -14.74 24.83
C SER A 698 -5.00 -13.60 24.96
N CYS A 699 -5.40 -12.48 25.59
CA CYS A 699 -4.55 -11.31 25.77
C CYS A 699 -4.56 -10.82 27.22
N ASP A 700 -3.38 -10.64 27.80
CA ASP A 700 -3.21 -10.10 29.16
C ASP A 700 -2.59 -8.70 29.10
N PRO A 701 -3.37 -7.63 29.35
CA PRO A 701 -2.86 -6.26 29.34
C PRO A 701 -1.89 -5.97 30.50
N SER A 702 -1.78 -6.87 31.48
CA SER A 702 -0.84 -6.78 32.60
C SER A 702 0.43 -7.62 32.42
N ALA A 703 0.58 -8.29 31.27
CA ALA A 703 1.74 -9.10 30.97
C ALA A 703 3.04 -8.27 31.02
N ILE A 704 4.09 -8.88 31.55
CA ILE A 704 5.43 -8.27 31.63
C ILE A 704 6.29 -8.89 30.53
N PRO A 705 6.88 -8.09 29.62
CA PRO A 705 7.71 -8.62 28.55
C PRO A 705 8.98 -9.29 29.10
N ALA A 706 9.43 -10.36 28.46
CA ALA A 706 10.74 -10.95 28.75
C ALA A 706 11.87 -9.97 28.41
N ALA A 707 13.02 -10.08 29.07
CA ALA A 707 14.14 -9.15 28.91
C ALA A 707 14.72 -9.09 27.47
N THR A 708 14.49 -10.14 26.67
CA THR A 708 14.93 -10.24 25.27
C THR A 708 13.93 -9.66 24.26
N VAL A 709 12.74 -9.29 24.73
CA VAL A 709 11.66 -8.71 23.92
C VAL A 709 11.79 -7.20 23.96
N VAL A 710 11.82 -6.55 22.79
CA VAL A 710 11.80 -5.09 22.71
C VAL A 710 10.38 -4.64 22.43
N VAL A 711 9.75 -4.00 23.42
CA VAL A 711 8.39 -3.52 23.32
C VAL A 711 8.36 -2.16 22.59
N PRO A 712 7.51 -1.98 21.56
CA PRO A 712 7.28 -0.66 20.98
C PRO A 712 6.57 0.29 21.96
N PRO A 713 6.61 1.61 21.74
CA PRO A 713 5.72 2.54 22.43
C PRO A 713 4.23 2.11 22.34
N ALA A 714 3.44 2.47 23.34
CA ALA A 714 2.06 1.98 23.49
C ALA A 714 1.14 2.52 22.38
N GLU A 715 1.38 3.73 21.90
CA GLU A 715 0.69 4.39 20.79
C GLU A 715 0.85 3.63 19.46
N LEU A 716 1.92 2.84 19.31
CA LEU A 716 2.20 2.03 18.14
C LEU A 716 1.58 0.62 18.20
N GLN A 717 0.89 0.29 19.29
CA GLN A 717 0.31 -1.02 19.53
C GLN A 717 -1.20 -0.93 19.74
N TYR A 718 -1.91 -1.96 19.28
CA TYR A 718 -3.27 -2.18 19.73
C TYR A 718 -3.29 -2.61 21.20
N THR A 719 -4.36 -2.25 21.89
CA THR A 719 -4.79 -2.86 23.14
C THR A 719 -5.46 -4.20 22.87
N CYS A 720 -5.49 -5.10 23.87
CA CYS A 720 -6.25 -6.36 23.81
C CYS A 720 -7.70 -6.14 23.33
N ARG A 721 -8.35 -5.07 23.83
CA ARG A 721 -9.72 -4.72 23.45
C ARG A 721 -9.85 -4.36 21.97
N GLU A 722 -8.91 -3.62 21.39
CA GLU A 722 -8.95 -3.21 19.97
C GLU A 722 -8.83 -4.41 19.03
N ILE A 723 -8.06 -5.44 19.39
CA ILE A 723 -7.96 -6.70 18.61
C ILE A 723 -9.07 -7.71 18.95
N GLY A 724 -9.91 -7.40 19.95
CA GLY A 724 -11.05 -8.20 20.35
C GLY A 724 -10.70 -9.43 21.19
N LEU A 725 -9.66 -9.32 22.04
CA LEU A 725 -9.20 -10.33 23.00
C LEU A 725 -9.26 -9.85 24.46
#